data_AF-A0A6P0LRU3-F1
#
_entry.id   AF-A0A6P0LRU3-F1
#
_cell.length_a   1.000
_cell.length_b   1.000
_cell.length_c   1.000
_cell.angle_alpha   90.00
_cell.angle_beta   90.00
_cell.angle_gamma   90.00
#
_symmetry.space_group_name_H-M   'P 1'
#
loop_
_entity.id
_entity.type
_entity.pdbx_description
1 polymer ?
#
loop_
_entity_poly.entity_id
_entity_poly.type
_entity_poly.pdbx_seq_one_letter_code
_entity_poly.pdbx_strand_id
1 'polypeptide(L)'
;MSKVVVLRLIGDLERDIWVTFEWRPEGQLAEGRISTQLAPNPDIAQLYTNWQRRYHNLEYIYRNPRLKPRKIYRCSKQECDQFADELNRSLNQWLNSNHGFRRIRDKLAAQLRSNTDTKTHTRVMIQTDNPQLQRLPWHLWDFWNDHDSVEITLSPLEYETITANPPNDQVRVLAILGNSEGIDIDKDKQHLQQLIGKDSLLEFLVKPTREQLEASLRDALGWHILFFAGHSSSERKRHRTTGRIYINDTDSLTIDELKHALRTAIKNGLKLAIFNSCDGLGLGNALAELQIPQVIIMKEPIPDQVAHKFLEFFLTEFTKRKPLEQAVIVARQRLESIQHELPYATWLPVIYQHPTAKPWCWPVSGSLTPPTPPIEQPLSVNGLIKLALGTVALVGIYGIYQLAIEPNKLGDQISSGEEILDTTSAPRFKQRGVEFVAECQTPWRDKLALFSQKTWQRWQRCWWSKTNYQDAVNFFSKSWQEEDKDPETLIYLNNALLDATKSDYYTIAVAVPIVRNKDGSVKNRELAQEILRGIAHAQTEVNLDLFQDDDKLPGKDVLNGKSIKGKGLKVIIADDANITSEAIQRAKALVKERDILGVVGHYASDMTMETVDIYNTNKLVLISYGSTTEELTEHPRDFFFRTVATTKIEAKSLVDYLVKIGYQKAAVFYNPRSPFTHSFWQEFKQQFTNQGGALVDIKHYDISKPNFNAKQAIEEIRQTQDTAIVLIPDGQVTNAVTNAIDIIKENKGRNVIVGSLGIASSKTLALGKPDLLEKVVVSVPWHHVNSANPEVNQDAQTLWGKSFNSLTSSSALSYDATRVLITAIEKQKNPTPIGMQKTLRSPDFSADGVTGKIEFEPSNGNRKNPSRTLVHVVPCPNQEHGLEFVPLEYSSCDYQKQE
;
A
#
# COMPACT_ATOMS: atom_id res chain seq x y z
N MET A 1 -35.32 14.87 -34.34
CA MET A 1 -35.10 14.74 -32.89
C MET A 1 -33.72 14.15 -32.67
N SER A 2 -32.99 14.60 -31.65
CA SER A 2 -31.70 13.99 -31.28
C SER A 2 -31.88 12.51 -30.98
N LYS A 3 -30.90 11.69 -31.40
CA LYS A 3 -30.92 10.25 -31.19
C LYS A 3 -29.90 9.88 -30.11
N VAL A 4 -30.26 8.92 -29.28
CA VAL A 4 -29.36 8.32 -28.29
C VAL A 4 -29.14 6.87 -28.68
N VAL A 5 -27.87 6.51 -28.80
CA VAL A 5 -27.41 5.15 -29.01
C VAL A 5 -26.68 4.71 -27.75
N VAL A 6 -27.04 3.53 -27.24
CA VAL A 6 -26.40 2.93 -26.07
C VAL A 6 -25.76 1.62 -26.46
N LEU A 7 -24.46 1.50 -26.21
CA LEU A 7 -23.68 0.26 -26.27
C LEU A 7 -23.44 -0.21 -24.84
N ARG A 8 -24.29 -1.12 -24.35
CA ARG A 8 -24.12 -1.74 -23.03
C ARG A 8 -23.17 -2.92 -23.13
N LEU A 9 -22.07 -2.87 -22.38
CA LEU A 9 -21.05 -3.92 -22.34
C LEU A 9 -20.99 -4.55 -20.95
N ILE A 10 -21.31 -5.83 -20.86
CA ILE A 10 -21.25 -6.64 -19.63
C ILE A 10 -20.22 -7.75 -19.83
N GLY A 11 -19.13 -7.68 -19.10
CA GLY A 11 -18.00 -8.60 -19.20
C GLY A 11 -16.67 -7.90 -18.92
N ASP A 12 -15.58 -8.53 -19.32
CA ASP A 12 -14.22 -8.02 -19.25
C ASP A 12 -13.43 -8.49 -20.48
N LEU A 13 -12.21 -8.00 -20.67
CA LEU A 13 -11.41 -8.37 -21.86
C LEU A 13 -10.86 -9.81 -21.81
N GLU A 14 -10.97 -10.50 -20.67
CA GLU A 14 -10.49 -11.87 -20.49
C GLU A 14 -11.58 -12.93 -20.76
N ARG A 15 -12.85 -12.52 -20.76
CA ARG A 15 -14.03 -13.36 -20.97
C ARG A 15 -14.89 -12.80 -22.10
N ASP A 16 -15.91 -13.56 -22.50
CA ASP A 16 -16.87 -13.04 -23.47
C ASP A 16 -17.59 -11.79 -22.94
N ILE A 17 -17.72 -10.78 -23.80
CA ILE A 17 -18.43 -9.54 -23.49
C ILE A 17 -19.79 -9.56 -24.17
N TRP A 18 -20.84 -9.49 -23.36
CA TRP A 18 -22.20 -9.30 -23.87
C TRP A 18 -22.40 -7.84 -24.25
N VAL A 19 -22.73 -7.60 -25.51
CA VAL A 19 -22.98 -6.27 -26.05
C VAL A 19 -24.45 -6.14 -26.40
N THR A 20 -25.14 -5.18 -25.78
CA THR A 20 -26.50 -4.77 -26.16
C THR A 20 -26.45 -3.38 -26.78
N PHE A 21 -26.81 -3.30 -28.05
CA PHE A 21 -27.03 -2.06 -28.78
C PHE A 21 -28.49 -1.66 -28.70
N GLU A 22 -28.77 -0.49 -28.16
CA GLU A 22 -30.10 0.11 -28.06
C GLU A 22 -30.11 1.47 -28.76
N TRP A 23 -31.18 1.80 -29.49
CA TRP A 23 -31.37 3.13 -30.07
C TRP A 23 -32.75 3.69 -29.72
N ARG A 24 -32.78 4.99 -29.47
CA ARG A 24 -33.99 5.72 -29.09
C ARG A 24 -33.94 7.19 -29.45
N PRO A 25 -35.10 7.84 -29.67
CA PRO A 25 -35.21 9.29 -29.61
C PRO A 25 -34.92 9.77 -28.18
N GLU A 26 -34.32 10.94 -28.07
CA GLU A 26 -34.04 11.55 -26.78
C GLU A 26 -35.31 11.73 -25.94
N GLY A 27 -35.30 11.21 -24.70
CA GLY A 27 -36.43 11.28 -23.77
C GLY A 27 -37.57 10.29 -24.03
N GLN A 28 -37.41 9.34 -24.97
CA GLN A 28 -38.42 8.33 -25.28
C GLN A 28 -37.92 6.89 -24.99
N LEU A 29 -38.86 5.93 -25.06
CA LEU A 29 -38.54 4.50 -24.95
C LEU A 29 -37.71 4.01 -26.14
N ALA A 30 -37.01 2.88 -25.94
CA ALA A 30 -36.22 2.23 -26.98
C ALA A 30 -37.07 1.89 -28.22
N GLU A 31 -36.64 2.36 -29.40
CA GLU A 31 -37.22 1.98 -30.69
C GLU A 31 -36.81 0.55 -31.07
N GLY A 32 -35.66 0.10 -30.59
CA GLY A 32 -35.23 -1.29 -30.73
C GLY A 32 -33.91 -1.60 -30.04
N ARG A 33 -33.62 -2.90 -29.96
CA ARG A 33 -32.39 -3.42 -29.36
C ARG A 33 -31.85 -4.62 -30.12
N ILE A 34 -30.54 -4.78 -30.12
CA ILE A 34 -29.82 -5.94 -30.67
C ILE A 34 -28.79 -6.37 -29.64
N SER A 35 -28.76 -7.66 -29.33
CA SER A 35 -27.73 -8.24 -28.46
C SER A 35 -26.81 -9.14 -29.26
N THR A 36 -25.52 -9.04 -29.00
CA THR A 36 -24.49 -9.91 -29.54
C THR A 36 -23.40 -10.17 -28.49
N GLN A 37 -22.44 -10.99 -28.85
CA GLN A 37 -21.30 -11.33 -28.02
C GLN A 37 -20.03 -10.92 -28.75
N LEU A 38 -19.12 -10.28 -28.03
CA LEU A 38 -17.81 -9.91 -28.51
C LEU A 38 -16.80 -10.83 -27.80
N ALA A 39 -15.92 -11.46 -28.59
CA ALA A 39 -14.96 -12.43 -28.07
C ALA A 39 -13.97 -11.76 -27.10
N PRO A 40 -13.42 -12.50 -26.12
CA PRO A 40 -12.34 -12.00 -25.27
C PRO A 40 -11.14 -11.57 -26.11
N ASN A 41 -10.46 -10.52 -25.66
CA ASN A 41 -9.19 -10.08 -26.23
C ASN A 41 -8.30 -9.52 -25.11
N PRO A 42 -7.63 -10.41 -24.34
CA PRO A 42 -6.77 -10.00 -23.23
C PRO A 42 -5.57 -9.18 -23.68
N ASP A 43 -5.15 -9.32 -24.95
CA ASP A 43 -4.03 -8.55 -25.51
C ASP A 43 -4.32 -7.04 -25.51
N ILE A 44 -5.57 -6.61 -25.74
CA ILE A 44 -5.96 -5.20 -25.64
C ILE A 44 -5.73 -4.66 -24.21
N ALA A 45 -6.05 -5.45 -23.18
CA ALA A 45 -5.84 -5.04 -21.79
C ALA A 45 -4.34 -4.92 -21.48
N GLN A 46 -3.54 -5.86 -21.97
CA GLN A 46 -2.09 -5.85 -21.81
C GLN A 46 -1.43 -4.69 -22.57
N LEU A 47 -1.85 -4.43 -23.81
CA LEU A 47 -1.37 -3.32 -24.64
C LEU A 47 -1.68 -1.98 -23.99
N TYR A 48 -2.90 -1.79 -23.46
CA TYR A 48 -3.24 -0.59 -22.70
C TYR A 48 -2.36 -0.45 -21.46
N THR A 49 -2.15 -1.52 -20.69
CA THR A 49 -1.32 -1.50 -19.47
C THR A 49 0.14 -1.17 -19.79
N ASN A 50 0.67 -1.73 -20.87
CA ASN A 50 2.03 -1.44 -21.35
C ASN A 50 2.16 0.00 -21.81
N TRP A 51 1.22 0.49 -22.62
CA TRP A 51 1.16 1.89 -23.02
C TRP A 51 1.08 2.82 -21.80
N GLN A 52 0.18 2.56 -20.86
CA GLN A 52 -0.04 3.35 -19.65
C GLN A 52 1.25 3.49 -18.83
N ARG A 53 1.98 2.39 -18.60
CA ARG A 53 3.25 2.41 -17.89
C ARG A 53 4.29 3.32 -18.56
N ARG A 54 4.37 3.27 -19.90
CA ARG A 54 5.30 4.12 -20.68
C ARG A 54 4.84 5.57 -20.71
N TYR A 55 3.54 5.80 -20.81
CA TYR A 55 2.94 7.12 -20.74
C TYR A 55 3.21 7.79 -19.38
N HIS A 56 3.04 7.09 -18.26
CA HIS A 56 3.36 7.64 -16.92
C HIS A 56 4.84 8.02 -16.78
N ASN A 57 5.75 7.25 -17.36
CA ASN A 57 7.17 7.62 -17.38
C ASN A 57 7.42 8.90 -18.21
N LEU A 58 6.75 9.05 -19.36
CA LEU A 58 6.82 10.26 -20.18
C LEU A 58 6.23 11.47 -19.44
N GLU A 59 5.07 11.29 -18.81
CA GLU A 59 4.35 12.27 -17.99
C GLU A 59 5.23 12.79 -16.84
N TYR A 60 5.88 11.87 -16.12
CA TYR A 60 6.83 12.19 -15.05
C TYR A 60 8.00 13.07 -15.54
N ILE A 61 8.53 12.78 -16.75
CA ILE A 61 9.59 13.60 -17.37
C ILE A 61 9.06 15.00 -17.71
N TYR A 62 7.80 15.13 -18.15
CA TYR A 62 7.19 16.44 -18.43
C TYR A 62 7.00 17.29 -17.16
N ARG A 63 6.63 16.69 -16.02
CA ARG A 63 6.53 17.39 -14.73
C ARG A 63 7.88 17.81 -14.15
N ASN A 64 8.98 17.17 -14.58
CA ASN A 64 10.31 17.36 -14.02
C ASN A 64 11.33 17.83 -15.09
N PRO A 65 11.24 19.08 -15.58
CA PRO A 65 12.07 19.57 -16.68
C PRO A 65 13.58 19.61 -16.39
N ARG A 66 14.00 19.44 -15.14
CA ARG A 66 15.42 19.34 -14.71
C ARG A 66 16.06 17.99 -15.08
N LEU A 67 15.27 16.96 -15.44
CA LEU A 67 15.71 15.59 -15.74
C LEU A 67 15.86 15.31 -17.25
N LYS A 68 16.30 16.28 -18.09
CA LYS A 68 16.39 16.11 -19.55
C LYS A 68 17.76 15.62 -20.07
N PRO A 69 18.10 14.33 -20.08
CA PRO A 69 18.96 13.79 -21.13
C PRO A 69 18.08 13.43 -22.34
N ARG A 70 18.23 14.19 -23.44
CA ARG A 70 17.49 14.03 -24.73
C ARG A 70 17.39 12.59 -25.25
N LYS A 71 18.28 11.69 -24.84
CA LYS A 71 18.33 10.28 -25.28
C LYS A 71 17.29 9.38 -24.59
N ILE A 72 17.04 9.58 -23.29
CA ILE A 72 16.03 8.82 -22.53
C ILE A 72 14.62 9.18 -23.01
N TYR A 73 14.38 10.47 -23.26
CA TYR A 73 13.13 10.98 -23.83
C TYR A 73 12.76 10.33 -25.19
N ARG A 74 13.72 10.24 -26.12
CA ARG A 74 13.46 9.62 -27.44
C ARG A 74 13.14 8.13 -27.33
N CYS A 75 13.84 7.41 -26.44
CA CYS A 75 13.61 5.98 -26.22
C CYS A 75 12.21 5.73 -25.63
N SER A 76 11.83 6.49 -24.59
CA SER A 76 10.52 6.34 -23.95
C SER A 76 9.35 6.74 -24.85
N LYS A 77 9.52 7.77 -25.71
CA LYS A 77 8.49 8.18 -26.67
C LYS A 77 8.26 7.11 -27.74
N GLN A 78 9.35 6.60 -28.33
CA GLN A 78 9.27 5.57 -29.37
C GLN A 78 8.61 4.27 -28.88
N GLU A 79 8.92 3.83 -27.66
CA GLU A 79 8.25 2.67 -27.04
C GLU A 79 6.75 2.95 -26.79
N CYS A 80 6.39 4.16 -26.37
CA CYS A 80 4.99 4.54 -26.15
C CYS A 80 4.21 4.58 -27.47
N ASP A 81 4.80 5.14 -28.54
CA ASP A 81 4.24 5.19 -29.89
C ASP A 81 3.98 3.78 -30.44
N GLN A 82 4.92 2.86 -30.25
CA GLN A 82 4.74 1.46 -30.65
C GLN A 82 3.50 0.83 -29.98
N PHE A 83 3.38 0.93 -28.65
CA PHE A 83 2.26 0.32 -27.94
C PHE A 83 0.93 1.03 -28.23
N ALA A 84 0.93 2.34 -28.47
CA ALA A 84 -0.26 3.07 -28.87
C ALA A 84 -0.76 2.61 -30.25
N ASP A 85 0.15 2.45 -31.22
CA ASP A 85 -0.17 1.96 -32.56
C ASP A 85 -0.69 0.52 -32.55
N GLU A 86 -0.03 -0.35 -31.77
CA GLU A 86 -0.47 -1.75 -31.58
C GLU A 86 -1.83 -1.82 -30.89
N LEU A 87 -2.06 -1.02 -29.85
CA LEU A 87 -3.35 -0.91 -29.17
C LEU A 87 -4.45 -0.45 -30.13
N ASN A 88 -4.20 0.61 -30.91
CA ASN A 88 -5.14 1.14 -31.88
C ASN A 88 -5.51 0.09 -32.94
N ARG A 89 -4.49 -0.62 -33.46
CA ARG A 89 -4.68 -1.70 -34.44
C ARG A 89 -5.48 -2.85 -33.85
N SER A 90 -5.12 -3.33 -32.66
CA SER A 90 -5.80 -4.45 -31.99
C SER A 90 -7.24 -4.11 -31.64
N LEU A 91 -7.50 -2.89 -31.13
CA LEU A 91 -8.84 -2.38 -30.86
C LEU A 91 -9.71 -2.40 -32.13
N ASN A 92 -9.20 -1.86 -33.23
CA ASN A 92 -9.96 -1.82 -34.48
C ASN A 92 -10.15 -3.22 -35.09
N GLN A 93 -9.17 -4.11 -35.02
CA GLN A 93 -9.33 -5.50 -35.44
C GLN A 93 -10.42 -6.22 -34.63
N TRP A 94 -10.45 -5.97 -33.32
CA TRP A 94 -11.42 -6.57 -32.40
C TRP A 94 -12.83 -6.06 -32.66
N LEU A 95 -13.02 -4.74 -32.75
CA LEU A 95 -14.32 -4.12 -33.02
C LEU A 95 -14.81 -4.39 -34.46
N ASN A 96 -13.91 -4.66 -35.40
CA ASN A 96 -14.27 -5.02 -36.78
C ASN A 96 -14.35 -6.53 -37.04
N SER A 97 -14.23 -7.37 -36.00
CA SER A 97 -14.28 -8.82 -36.14
C SER A 97 -15.66 -9.30 -36.63
N ASN A 98 -15.66 -10.39 -37.42
CA ASN A 98 -16.88 -10.94 -38.03
C ASN A 98 -17.79 -11.69 -37.03
N HIS A 99 -17.31 -11.99 -35.83
CA HIS A 99 -18.10 -12.61 -34.76
C HIS A 99 -18.90 -11.54 -34.01
N GLY A 100 -20.18 -11.39 -34.37
CA GLY A 100 -21.18 -10.65 -33.61
C GLY A 100 -21.26 -9.13 -33.84
N PHE A 101 -20.13 -8.42 -33.79
CA PHE A 101 -20.11 -6.95 -33.76
C PHE A 101 -20.44 -6.26 -35.08
N ARG A 102 -20.24 -6.95 -36.22
CA ARG A 102 -20.62 -6.45 -37.56
C ARG A 102 -22.09 -6.02 -37.64
N ARG A 103 -23.01 -6.76 -37.01
CA ARG A 103 -24.45 -6.42 -37.00
C ARG A 103 -24.74 -5.12 -36.26
N ILE A 104 -24.03 -4.87 -35.16
CA ILE A 104 -24.12 -3.62 -34.40
C ILE A 104 -23.62 -2.47 -35.27
N ARG A 105 -22.45 -2.62 -35.90
CA ARG A 105 -21.87 -1.60 -36.78
C ARG A 105 -22.80 -1.24 -37.95
N ASP A 106 -23.35 -2.24 -38.65
CA ASP A 106 -24.26 -2.00 -39.79
C ASP A 106 -25.53 -1.25 -39.35
N LYS A 107 -26.05 -1.56 -38.15
CA LYS A 107 -27.22 -0.88 -37.59
C LYS A 107 -26.92 0.50 -37.06
N LEU A 108 -25.77 0.69 -36.41
CA LEU A 108 -25.26 1.99 -36.00
C LEU A 108 -25.10 2.91 -37.22
N ALA A 109 -24.49 2.43 -38.31
CA ALA A 109 -24.37 3.17 -39.57
C ALA A 109 -25.73 3.60 -40.14
N ALA A 110 -26.73 2.71 -40.10
CA ALA A 110 -28.10 3.05 -40.52
C ALA A 110 -28.74 4.13 -39.62
N GLN A 111 -28.50 4.09 -38.31
CA GLN A 111 -29.01 5.12 -37.39
C GLN A 111 -28.34 6.48 -37.60
N LEU A 112 -27.05 6.50 -37.93
CA LEU A 112 -26.33 7.73 -38.25
C LEU A 112 -26.75 8.31 -39.61
N ARG A 113 -26.93 7.48 -40.66
CA ARG A 113 -27.36 7.93 -42.00
C ARG A 113 -28.80 8.46 -42.05
N SER A 114 -29.68 7.96 -41.19
CA SER A 114 -31.08 8.42 -41.11
C SER A 114 -31.24 9.80 -40.44
N ASN A 115 -30.14 10.41 -40.00
CA ASN A 115 -30.11 11.73 -39.37
C ASN A 115 -29.60 12.78 -40.39
N THR A 116 -30.49 13.26 -41.26
CA THR A 116 -30.16 14.19 -42.36
C THR A 116 -30.23 15.67 -41.97
N ASP A 117 -30.62 15.98 -40.74
CA ASP A 117 -30.75 17.36 -40.24
C ASP A 117 -29.48 17.79 -39.49
N THR A 118 -28.85 18.87 -39.97
CA THR A 118 -27.57 19.40 -39.43
C THR A 118 -27.67 19.93 -38.00
N LYS A 119 -28.89 20.02 -37.44
CA LYS A 119 -29.13 20.46 -36.05
C LYS A 119 -29.29 19.30 -35.05
N THR A 120 -29.46 18.06 -35.51
CA THR A 120 -29.71 16.90 -34.64
C THR A 120 -28.46 16.06 -34.49
N HIS A 121 -27.96 15.94 -33.26
CA HIS A 121 -26.75 15.18 -32.94
C HIS A 121 -27.11 13.77 -32.45
N THR A 122 -26.29 12.78 -32.81
CA THR A 122 -26.41 11.42 -32.28
C THR A 122 -25.43 11.25 -31.13
N ARG A 123 -25.94 10.96 -29.94
CA ARG A 123 -25.13 10.71 -28.74
C ARG A 123 -24.85 9.21 -28.63
N VAL A 124 -23.58 8.86 -28.45
CA VAL A 124 -23.16 7.46 -28.26
C VAL A 124 -22.69 7.27 -26.81
N MET A 125 -23.36 6.37 -26.10
CA MET A 125 -23.07 6.04 -24.71
C MET A 125 -22.48 4.64 -24.61
N ILE A 126 -21.27 4.53 -24.07
CA ILE A 126 -20.66 3.28 -23.66
C ILE A 126 -21.09 3.02 -22.21
N GLN A 127 -22.00 2.08 -22.03
CA GLN A 127 -22.57 1.75 -20.73
C GLN A 127 -21.85 0.54 -20.14
N THR A 128 -20.98 0.74 -19.15
CA THR A 128 -20.21 -0.33 -18.51
C THR A 128 -19.64 0.11 -17.16
N ASP A 129 -19.61 -0.81 -16.20
CA ASP A 129 -18.95 -0.62 -14.91
C ASP A 129 -17.54 -1.26 -14.89
N ASN A 130 -17.09 -1.83 -16.02
CA ASN A 130 -15.77 -2.45 -16.10
C ASN A 130 -14.68 -1.37 -16.36
N PRO A 131 -13.70 -1.20 -15.46
CA PRO A 131 -12.67 -0.18 -15.62
C PRO A 131 -11.76 -0.37 -16.84
N GLN A 132 -11.48 -1.61 -17.25
CA GLN A 132 -10.68 -1.88 -18.45
C GLN A 132 -11.41 -1.42 -19.71
N LEU A 133 -12.74 -1.63 -19.79
CA LEU A 133 -13.55 -1.17 -20.91
C LEU A 133 -13.74 0.35 -20.91
N GLN A 134 -13.87 0.99 -19.74
CA GLN A 134 -13.92 2.46 -19.61
C GLN A 134 -12.62 3.13 -20.08
N ARG A 135 -11.49 2.46 -19.90
CA ARG A 135 -10.14 2.94 -20.29
C ARG A 135 -9.93 3.00 -21.79
N LEU A 136 -10.54 2.09 -22.55
CA LEU A 136 -10.29 1.98 -23.99
C LEU A 136 -10.47 3.32 -24.72
N PRO A 137 -9.59 3.63 -25.70
CA PRO A 137 -9.68 4.86 -26.48
C PRO A 137 -10.78 4.71 -27.55
N TRP A 138 -12.04 4.64 -27.13
CA TRP A 138 -13.20 4.42 -28.00
C TRP A 138 -13.32 5.41 -29.17
N HIS A 139 -12.77 6.62 -29.01
CA HIS A 139 -12.73 7.64 -30.05
C HIS A 139 -11.81 7.28 -31.23
N LEU A 140 -10.91 6.31 -31.06
CA LEU A 140 -10.03 5.79 -32.11
C LEU A 140 -10.62 4.64 -32.90
N TRP A 141 -11.87 4.26 -32.62
CA TRP A 141 -12.54 3.29 -33.46
C TRP A 141 -12.75 3.90 -34.85
N ASP A 142 -12.15 3.27 -35.86
CA ASP A 142 -12.07 3.74 -37.25
C ASP A 142 -13.42 4.03 -37.90
N PHE A 143 -14.48 3.42 -37.38
CA PHE A 143 -15.87 3.71 -37.74
C PHE A 143 -16.24 5.20 -37.62
N TRP A 144 -15.60 5.94 -36.71
CA TRP A 144 -15.90 7.37 -36.49
C TRP A 144 -15.25 8.30 -37.50
N ASN A 145 -14.31 7.83 -38.33
CA ASN A 145 -13.59 8.67 -39.30
C ASN A 145 -14.51 9.34 -40.33
N ASP A 146 -15.69 8.75 -40.58
CA ASP A 146 -16.72 9.31 -41.47
C ASP A 146 -17.81 10.10 -40.72
N HIS A 147 -17.65 10.32 -39.40
CA HIS A 147 -18.70 10.75 -38.47
C HIS A 147 -18.19 11.74 -37.39
N ASP A 148 -17.68 12.90 -37.81
CA ASP A 148 -17.03 13.93 -36.96
C ASP A 148 -17.92 14.60 -35.88
N SER A 149 -19.23 14.34 -35.88
CA SER A 149 -20.21 14.99 -34.99
C SER A 149 -20.66 14.12 -33.80
N VAL A 150 -19.97 12.99 -33.56
CA VAL A 150 -20.35 12.01 -32.54
C VAL A 150 -19.41 12.10 -31.34
N GLU A 151 -19.98 12.40 -30.16
CA GLU A 151 -19.25 12.29 -28.90
C GLU A 151 -19.51 10.94 -28.25
N ILE A 152 -18.42 10.32 -27.77
CA ILE A 152 -18.47 9.06 -27.03
C ILE A 152 -18.40 9.37 -25.55
N THR A 153 -19.46 9.01 -24.85
CA THR A 153 -19.60 9.24 -23.40
C THR A 153 -19.59 7.91 -22.64
N LEU A 154 -19.05 7.92 -21.43
CA LEU A 154 -19.13 6.79 -20.50
C LEU A 154 -20.39 6.93 -19.65
N SER A 155 -21.02 5.80 -19.31
CA SER A 155 -22.25 5.82 -18.54
C SER A 155 -22.32 4.61 -17.59
N PRO A 156 -22.86 4.76 -16.36
CA PRO A 156 -22.96 3.66 -15.41
C PRO A 156 -24.05 2.67 -15.83
N LEU A 157 -23.90 1.38 -15.46
CA LEU A 157 -24.95 0.37 -15.70
C LEU A 157 -26.18 0.62 -14.83
N GLU A 158 -25.96 0.97 -13.56
CA GLU A 158 -27.01 1.26 -12.58
C GLU A 158 -27.24 2.77 -12.45
N TYR A 159 -28.50 3.19 -12.62
CA TYR A 159 -28.88 4.59 -12.54
C TYR A 159 -30.33 4.78 -12.09
N GLU A 160 -30.63 5.93 -11.49
CA GLU A 160 -31.97 6.34 -11.11
C GLU A 160 -32.39 7.60 -11.88
N THR A 161 -33.69 7.84 -12.05
CA THR A 161 -34.11 9.03 -12.80
C THR A 161 -33.82 10.30 -12.00
N ILE A 162 -32.99 11.18 -12.54
CA ILE A 162 -32.65 12.47 -11.90
C ILE A 162 -33.89 13.38 -11.88
N THR A 163 -34.31 13.79 -10.68
CA THR A 163 -35.30 14.84 -10.43
C THR A 163 -34.58 16.09 -9.91
N ALA A 164 -34.12 16.95 -10.81
CA ALA A 164 -33.49 18.21 -10.42
C ALA A 164 -34.54 19.32 -10.33
N ASN A 165 -34.54 20.08 -9.23
CA ASN A 165 -35.28 21.34 -9.16
C ASN A 165 -34.62 22.37 -10.09
N PRO A 166 -35.39 23.17 -10.85
CA PRO A 166 -34.82 24.22 -11.67
C PRO A 166 -34.13 25.25 -10.76
N PRO A 167 -32.82 25.48 -10.88
CA PRO A 167 -32.15 26.55 -10.15
C PRO A 167 -32.42 27.90 -10.83
N ASN A 168 -32.14 28.96 -10.07
CA ASN A 168 -32.22 30.38 -10.47
C ASN A 168 -31.54 30.67 -11.83
N ASP A 169 -31.98 31.71 -12.53
CA ASP A 169 -31.62 31.96 -13.95
C ASP A 169 -30.13 32.29 -14.21
N GLN A 170 -29.33 32.57 -13.18
CA GLN A 170 -27.90 32.89 -13.29
C GLN A 170 -27.00 31.67 -13.00
N VAL A 171 -26.03 31.39 -13.88
CA VAL A 171 -25.04 30.31 -13.67
C VAL A 171 -24.19 30.61 -12.43
N ARG A 172 -24.09 29.64 -11.52
CA ARG A 172 -23.22 29.69 -10.33
C ARG A 172 -22.13 28.63 -10.43
N VAL A 173 -20.88 29.04 -10.31
CA VAL A 173 -19.70 28.17 -10.42
C VAL A 173 -18.92 28.20 -9.12
N LEU A 174 -18.74 27.02 -8.51
CA LEU A 174 -17.83 26.83 -7.38
C LEU A 174 -16.52 26.25 -7.90
N ALA A 175 -15.43 27.01 -7.80
CA ALA A 175 -14.10 26.61 -8.22
C ALA A 175 -13.21 26.35 -7.01
N ILE A 176 -12.83 25.08 -6.82
CA ILE A 176 -11.95 24.61 -5.76
C ILE A 176 -10.54 24.48 -6.33
N LEU A 177 -9.60 25.26 -5.78
CA LEU A 177 -8.19 25.22 -6.13
C LEU A 177 -7.43 24.59 -4.96
N GLY A 178 -7.05 23.33 -5.11
CA GLY A 178 -6.47 22.49 -4.06
C GLY A 178 -4.96 22.65 -3.87
N ASN A 179 -4.31 21.56 -3.48
CA ASN A 179 -2.84 21.50 -3.41
C ASN A 179 -2.21 21.89 -4.76
N SER A 180 -1.22 22.78 -4.72
CA SER A 180 -0.60 23.40 -5.90
C SER A 180 0.86 22.96 -6.14
N GLU A 181 1.32 21.88 -5.51
CA GLU A 181 2.70 21.43 -5.62
C GLU A 181 3.01 20.96 -7.05
N GLY A 182 3.84 21.71 -7.78
CA GLY A 182 4.24 21.36 -9.15
C GLY A 182 3.16 21.56 -10.23
N ILE A 183 2.07 22.28 -9.92
CA ILE A 183 1.00 22.66 -10.86
C ILE A 183 0.64 24.15 -10.71
N ASP A 184 0.25 24.81 -11.79
CA ASP A 184 -0.08 26.25 -11.80
C ASP A 184 -1.61 26.46 -11.76
N ILE A 185 -2.16 26.39 -10.55
CA ILE A 185 -3.59 26.64 -10.29
C ILE A 185 -4.01 28.11 -10.49
N ASP A 186 -3.05 29.04 -10.51
CA ASP A 186 -3.34 30.46 -10.75
C ASP A 186 -3.73 30.70 -12.22
N LYS A 187 -3.14 29.93 -13.14
CA LYS A 187 -3.53 29.95 -14.54
C LYS A 187 -4.93 29.35 -14.78
N ASP A 188 -5.31 28.28 -14.09
CA ASP A 188 -6.69 27.78 -14.08
C ASP A 188 -7.67 28.86 -13.60
N LYS A 189 -7.32 29.55 -12.50
CA LYS A 189 -8.09 30.67 -11.95
C LYS A 189 -8.26 31.79 -12.99
N GLN A 190 -7.20 32.18 -13.68
CA GLN A 190 -7.24 33.21 -14.72
C GLN A 190 -8.16 32.81 -15.88
N HIS A 191 -8.06 31.57 -16.38
CA HIS A 191 -8.92 31.09 -17.46
C HIS A 191 -10.41 31.08 -17.06
N LEU A 192 -10.73 30.65 -15.85
CA LEU A 192 -12.10 30.71 -15.31
C LEU A 192 -12.59 32.16 -15.23
N GLN A 193 -11.80 33.07 -14.66
CA GLN A 193 -12.19 34.49 -14.54
C GLN A 193 -12.41 35.15 -15.91
N GLN A 194 -11.53 34.90 -16.87
CA GLN A 194 -11.60 35.51 -18.21
C GLN A 194 -12.81 35.02 -19.03
N LEU A 195 -13.12 33.72 -18.97
CA LEU A 195 -14.10 33.10 -19.86
C LEU A 195 -15.51 33.04 -19.27
N ILE A 196 -15.65 33.00 -17.93
CA ILE A 196 -16.94 32.83 -17.24
C ILE A 196 -17.47 34.16 -16.65
N GLY A 197 -16.57 35.09 -16.30
CA GLY A 197 -16.83 36.19 -15.35
C GLY A 197 -17.76 37.33 -15.76
N LYS A 198 -18.43 37.31 -16.93
CA LYS A 198 -19.31 38.42 -17.36
C LYS A 198 -20.80 38.20 -17.12
N ASP A 199 -21.26 36.95 -17.03
CA ASP A 199 -22.69 36.58 -16.99
C ASP A 199 -23.03 35.55 -15.89
N SER A 200 -22.11 35.32 -14.95
CA SER A 200 -22.24 34.26 -13.95
C SER A 200 -21.57 34.63 -12.63
N LEU A 201 -21.98 33.95 -11.56
CA LEU A 201 -21.39 34.08 -10.24
C LEU A 201 -20.32 33.00 -10.07
N LEU A 202 -19.07 33.44 -9.97
CA LEU A 202 -17.89 32.57 -9.81
C LEU A 202 -17.29 32.75 -8.42
N GLU A 203 -17.34 31.70 -7.60
CA GLU A 203 -16.75 31.67 -6.26
C GLU A 203 -15.52 30.78 -6.24
N PHE A 204 -14.43 31.27 -5.65
CA PHE A 204 -13.17 30.54 -5.53
C PHE A 204 -12.93 30.10 -4.09
N LEU A 205 -12.69 28.81 -3.90
CA LEU A 205 -12.12 28.25 -2.68
C LEU A 205 -10.67 27.88 -2.95
N VAL A 206 -9.74 28.72 -2.49
CA VAL A 206 -8.29 28.48 -2.65
C VAL A 206 -7.76 27.83 -1.39
N LYS A 207 -7.23 26.62 -1.54
CA LYS A 207 -6.72 25.77 -0.47
C LYS A 207 -7.65 25.71 0.75
N PRO A 208 -8.95 25.40 0.58
CA PRO A 208 -9.93 25.46 1.66
C PRO A 208 -9.65 24.42 2.75
N THR A 209 -10.12 24.71 3.95
CA THR A 209 -10.34 23.69 5.00
C THR A 209 -11.51 22.79 4.64
N ARG A 210 -11.60 21.62 5.29
CA ARG A 210 -12.72 20.70 5.13
C ARG A 210 -14.06 21.37 5.43
N GLU A 211 -14.13 22.13 6.52
CA GLU A 211 -15.35 22.79 6.98
C GLU A 211 -15.83 23.85 5.98
N GLN A 212 -14.91 24.64 5.42
CA GLN A 212 -15.21 25.61 4.38
C GLN A 212 -15.75 24.94 3.12
N LEU A 213 -15.10 23.86 2.67
CA LEU A 213 -15.54 23.13 1.49
C LEU A 213 -16.93 22.49 1.68
N GLU A 214 -17.15 21.80 2.80
CA GLU A 214 -18.45 21.19 3.08
C GLU A 214 -19.57 22.24 3.23
N ALA A 215 -19.27 23.39 3.84
CA ALA A 215 -20.22 24.49 3.97
C ALA A 215 -20.60 25.07 2.60
N SER A 216 -19.63 25.40 1.75
CA SER A 216 -19.90 25.93 0.40
C SER A 216 -20.66 24.93 -0.47
N LEU A 217 -20.33 23.63 -0.43
CA LEU A 217 -21.07 22.61 -1.18
C LEU A 217 -22.53 22.48 -0.75
N ARG A 218 -22.85 22.83 0.51
CA ARG A 218 -24.22 22.77 1.06
C ARG A 218 -25.00 24.08 0.91
N ASP A 219 -24.47 25.05 0.17
CA ASP A 219 -25.15 26.32 -0.10
C ASP A 219 -26.60 26.09 -0.59
N ALA A 220 -27.55 26.74 0.09
CA ALA A 220 -28.98 26.66 -0.19
C ALA A 220 -29.34 27.22 -1.57
N LEU A 221 -28.58 28.18 -2.09
CA LEU A 221 -28.74 28.72 -3.44
C LEU A 221 -28.24 27.77 -4.53
N GLY A 222 -27.45 26.75 -4.16
CA GLY A 222 -26.99 25.68 -5.05
C GLY A 222 -25.95 26.09 -6.09
N TRP A 223 -25.30 25.12 -6.71
CA TRP A 223 -24.26 25.34 -7.71
C TRP A 223 -24.68 24.76 -9.04
N HIS A 224 -24.30 25.37 -10.16
CA HIS A 224 -24.51 24.82 -11.50
C HIS A 224 -23.31 24.01 -11.96
N ILE A 225 -22.11 24.55 -11.71
CA ILE A 225 -20.83 23.94 -12.06
C ILE A 225 -19.98 23.82 -10.80
N LEU A 226 -19.41 22.64 -10.59
CA LEU A 226 -18.32 22.39 -9.66
C LEU A 226 -17.04 22.20 -10.45
N PHE A 227 -16.02 22.99 -10.18
CA PHE A 227 -14.70 22.86 -10.78
C PHE A 227 -13.66 22.52 -9.70
N PHE A 228 -12.79 21.55 -9.98
CA PHE A 228 -11.65 21.21 -9.12
C PHE A 228 -10.36 21.20 -9.95
N ALA A 229 -9.34 21.92 -9.47
CA ALA A 229 -7.96 21.82 -9.92
C ALA A 229 -7.05 21.61 -8.71
N GLY A 230 -6.16 20.62 -8.79
CA GLY A 230 -5.34 20.18 -7.65
C GLY A 230 -4.82 18.76 -7.85
N HIS A 231 -4.04 18.26 -6.91
CA HIS A 231 -3.71 16.83 -6.90
C HIS A 231 -4.95 15.99 -6.58
N SER A 232 -5.03 14.82 -7.21
CA SER A 232 -5.95 13.75 -6.86
C SER A 232 -5.25 12.39 -6.99
N SER A 233 -5.83 11.38 -6.38
CA SER A 233 -5.35 10.00 -6.48
C SER A 233 -6.51 9.02 -6.35
N SER A 234 -6.51 7.93 -7.11
CA SER A 234 -7.43 6.82 -6.89
C SER A 234 -6.97 5.99 -5.72
N GLU A 235 -7.88 5.73 -4.78
CA GLU A 235 -7.69 4.78 -3.69
C GLU A 235 -8.56 3.56 -3.92
N ARG A 236 -7.98 2.38 -3.78
CA ARG A 236 -8.71 1.13 -3.89
C ARG A 236 -9.23 0.75 -2.49
N LYS A 237 -10.55 0.79 -2.31
CA LYS A 237 -11.23 0.31 -1.09
C LYS A 237 -11.98 -0.98 -1.39
N ARG A 238 -11.50 -2.11 -0.88
CA ARG A 238 -12.09 -3.45 -1.08
C ARG A 238 -12.25 -3.83 -2.57
N HIS A 239 -13.42 -3.48 -3.13
CA HIS A 239 -14.00 -3.81 -4.45
C HIS A 239 -14.41 -2.60 -5.28
N ARG A 240 -14.18 -1.39 -4.76
CA ARG A 240 -14.49 -0.15 -5.45
C ARG A 240 -13.28 0.77 -5.40
N THR A 241 -13.06 1.45 -6.51
CA THR A 241 -12.07 2.51 -6.58
C THR A 241 -12.78 3.81 -6.24
N THR A 242 -12.30 4.55 -5.25
CA THR A 242 -12.76 5.92 -4.95
C THR A 242 -11.67 6.92 -5.32
N GLY A 243 -12.04 8.16 -5.65
CA GLY A 243 -11.09 9.25 -5.80
C GLY A 243 -10.83 9.96 -4.47
N ARG A 244 -9.59 10.38 -4.24
CA ARG A 244 -9.17 11.36 -3.23
C ARG A 244 -8.76 12.65 -3.93
N ILE A 245 -9.20 13.78 -3.38
CA ILE A 245 -8.77 15.12 -3.80
C ILE A 245 -7.99 15.78 -2.66
N TYR A 246 -6.86 16.42 -2.99
CA TYR A 246 -6.03 17.16 -2.04
C TYR A 246 -6.49 18.61 -2.03
N ILE A 247 -7.27 18.98 -1.01
CA ILE A 247 -7.98 20.26 -0.97
C ILE A 247 -7.10 21.41 -0.49
N ASN A 248 -5.99 21.12 0.19
CA ASN A 248 -4.96 22.08 0.55
C ASN A 248 -3.61 21.34 0.75
N ASP A 249 -2.61 22.00 1.35
CA ASP A 249 -1.26 21.44 1.49
C ASP A 249 -1.17 20.30 2.53
N THR A 250 -2.14 20.16 3.43
CA THR A 250 -2.14 19.17 4.52
C THR A 250 -3.34 18.21 4.49
N ASP A 251 -4.47 18.67 3.96
CA ASP A 251 -5.74 17.97 4.02
C ASP A 251 -6.13 17.39 2.66
N SER A 252 -6.73 16.20 2.72
CA SER A 252 -7.30 15.53 1.56
C SER A 252 -8.58 14.81 1.94
N LEU A 253 -9.50 14.70 0.98
CA LEU A 253 -10.81 14.10 1.19
C LEU A 253 -11.14 13.12 0.06
N THR A 254 -11.74 11.99 0.43
CA THR A 254 -12.30 11.07 -0.55
C THR A 254 -13.67 11.55 -1.05
N ILE A 255 -14.06 11.16 -2.26
CA ILE A 255 -15.43 11.42 -2.77
C ILE A 255 -16.49 10.81 -1.86
N ASP A 256 -16.20 9.66 -1.25
CA ASP A 256 -17.07 9.06 -0.21
C ASP A 256 -17.28 9.99 0.99
N GLU A 257 -16.24 10.70 1.44
CA GLU A 257 -16.34 11.65 2.55
C GLU A 257 -17.13 12.91 2.15
N LEU A 258 -17.06 13.31 0.88
CA LEU A 258 -17.83 14.43 0.33
C LEU A 258 -19.24 14.04 -0.15
N LYS A 259 -19.58 12.74 -0.19
CA LYS A 259 -20.80 12.19 -0.78
C LYS A 259 -22.07 12.90 -0.33
N HIS A 260 -22.18 13.22 0.96
CA HIS A 260 -23.36 13.91 1.50
C HIS A 260 -23.44 15.37 1.03
N ALA A 261 -22.32 16.11 1.08
CA ALA A 261 -22.27 17.49 0.63
C ALA A 261 -22.52 17.59 -0.88
N LEU A 262 -21.93 16.69 -1.67
CA LEU A 262 -22.15 16.60 -3.12
C LEU A 262 -23.60 16.22 -3.46
N ARG A 263 -24.23 15.28 -2.74
CA ARG A 263 -25.65 14.97 -2.90
C ARG A 263 -26.54 16.18 -2.61
N THR A 264 -26.19 16.98 -1.60
CA THR A 264 -26.88 18.25 -1.33
C THR A 264 -26.69 19.22 -2.51
N ALA A 265 -25.47 19.38 -3.03
CA ALA A 265 -25.22 20.22 -4.20
C ALA A 265 -26.01 19.76 -5.44
N ILE A 266 -26.11 18.45 -5.69
CA ILE A 266 -26.92 17.85 -6.76
C ILE A 266 -28.40 18.16 -6.58
N LYS A 267 -28.93 17.94 -5.36
CA LYS A 267 -30.32 18.28 -5.03
C LYS A 267 -30.61 19.77 -5.22
N ASN A 268 -29.62 20.61 -4.93
CA ASN A 268 -29.71 22.06 -5.07
C ASN A 268 -29.37 22.57 -6.49
N GLY A 269 -29.14 21.69 -7.47
CA GLY A 269 -29.04 22.08 -8.88
C GLY A 269 -27.72 21.85 -9.60
N LEU A 270 -26.78 21.08 -9.04
CA LEU A 270 -25.50 20.77 -9.71
C LEU A 270 -25.73 20.01 -11.03
N LYS A 271 -25.28 20.60 -12.14
CA LYS A 271 -25.45 20.07 -13.50
C LYS A 271 -24.15 19.49 -14.08
N LEU A 272 -23.02 20.10 -13.76
CA LEU A 272 -21.71 19.72 -14.28
C LEU A 272 -20.66 19.71 -13.17
N ALA A 273 -19.83 18.68 -13.14
CA ALA A 273 -18.59 18.68 -12.36
C ALA A 273 -17.38 18.48 -13.29
N ILE A 274 -16.33 19.29 -13.10
CA ILE A 274 -15.09 19.24 -13.89
C ILE A 274 -13.94 18.99 -12.93
N PHE A 275 -13.26 17.86 -13.09
CA PHE A 275 -12.08 17.51 -12.30
C PHE A 275 -10.86 17.55 -13.22
N ASN A 276 -10.19 18.71 -13.22
CA ASN A 276 -8.99 18.98 -13.99
C ASN A 276 -7.74 18.56 -13.21
N SER A 277 -7.71 17.30 -12.75
CA SER A 277 -6.74 16.79 -11.79
C SER A 277 -6.17 15.42 -12.20
N CYS A 278 -5.11 14.99 -11.53
CA CYS A 278 -4.37 13.77 -11.86
C CYS A 278 -5.13 12.53 -11.37
N ASP A 279 -5.49 11.60 -12.27
CA ASP A 279 -6.21 10.35 -11.99
C ASP A 279 -7.74 10.46 -11.87
N GLY A 280 -8.43 10.33 -13.01
CA GLY A 280 -9.87 10.51 -13.12
C GLY A 280 -10.70 9.23 -13.15
N LEU A 281 -10.16 8.01 -13.22
CA LEU A 281 -11.01 6.81 -13.37
C LEU A 281 -11.55 6.26 -12.04
N GLY A 282 -10.75 6.27 -10.96
CA GLY A 282 -11.28 6.00 -9.62
C GLY A 282 -12.19 7.11 -9.12
N LEU A 283 -11.88 8.34 -9.49
CA LEU A 283 -12.72 9.52 -9.28
C LEU A 283 -14.02 9.43 -10.09
N GLY A 284 -13.94 9.04 -11.36
CA GLY A 284 -15.06 8.92 -12.30
C GLY A 284 -16.12 7.92 -11.86
N ASN A 285 -15.70 6.74 -11.41
CA ASN A 285 -16.61 5.73 -10.89
C ASN A 285 -17.30 6.20 -9.59
N ALA A 286 -16.56 6.82 -8.66
CA ALA A 286 -17.14 7.37 -7.44
C ALA A 286 -18.12 8.53 -7.70
N LEU A 287 -17.80 9.40 -8.67
CA LEU A 287 -18.66 10.50 -9.10
C LEU A 287 -19.89 10.00 -9.88
N ALA A 288 -19.75 8.93 -10.65
CA ALA A 288 -20.87 8.29 -11.35
C ALA A 288 -21.92 7.74 -10.37
N GLU A 289 -21.47 7.15 -9.24
CA GLU A 289 -22.38 6.69 -8.18
C GLU A 289 -23.20 7.82 -7.53
N LEU A 290 -22.71 9.07 -7.61
CA LEU A 290 -23.44 10.24 -7.10
C LEU A 290 -24.60 10.66 -8.00
N GLN A 291 -24.70 10.11 -9.21
CA GLN A 291 -25.72 10.46 -10.20
C GLN A 291 -25.66 11.95 -10.60
N ILE A 292 -24.44 12.53 -10.65
CA ILE A 292 -24.24 13.87 -11.21
C ILE A 292 -24.62 13.81 -12.70
N PRO A 293 -25.40 14.78 -13.24
CA PRO A 293 -25.86 14.69 -14.63
C PRO A 293 -24.72 14.54 -15.65
N GLN A 294 -23.65 15.32 -15.47
CA GLN A 294 -22.49 15.34 -16.36
C GLN A 294 -21.20 15.57 -15.56
N VAL A 295 -20.16 14.80 -15.85
CA VAL A 295 -18.84 14.91 -15.21
C VAL A 295 -17.76 14.86 -16.29
N ILE A 296 -16.80 15.79 -16.22
CA ILE A 296 -15.58 15.77 -17.05
C ILE A 296 -14.41 15.38 -16.16
N ILE A 297 -13.67 14.34 -16.57
CA ILE A 297 -12.51 13.79 -15.86
C ILE A 297 -11.37 13.51 -16.86
N MET A 298 -10.19 13.23 -16.32
CA MET A 298 -9.01 12.83 -17.09
C MET A 298 -8.69 11.34 -16.87
N LYS A 299 -8.64 10.53 -17.93
CA LYS A 299 -8.45 9.07 -17.81
C LYS A 299 -7.14 8.66 -17.13
N GLU A 300 -6.09 9.44 -17.35
CA GLU A 300 -4.74 9.22 -16.84
C GLU A 300 -4.19 10.54 -16.24
N PRO A 301 -3.07 10.51 -15.48
CA PRO A 301 -2.39 11.73 -15.05
C PRO A 301 -2.09 12.64 -16.25
N ILE A 302 -2.37 13.94 -16.10
CA ILE A 302 -2.22 14.91 -17.20
C ILE A 302 -1.12 15.93 -16.89
N PRO A 303 -0.28 16.31 -17.88
CA PRO A 303 0.59 17.47 -17.74
C PRO A 303 -0.24 18.75 -17.56
N ASP A 304 0.26 19.67 -16.73
CA ASP A 304 -0.41 20.94 -16.38
C ASP A 304 -0.80 21.77 -17.62
N GLN A 305 0.06 21.77 -18.64
CA GLN A 305 -0.22 22.45 -19.92
C GLN A 305 -1.43 21.86 -20.67
N VAL A 306 -1.64 20.54 -20.60
CA VAL A 306 -2.84 19.90 -21.20
C VAL A 306 -4.08 20.30 -20.42
N ALA A 307 -3.99 20.34 -19.08
CA ALA A 307 -5.07 20.77 -18.19
C ALA A 307 -5.58 22.17 -18.54
N HIS A 308 -4.65 23.14 -18.66
CA HIS A 308 -5.00 24.53 -18.99
C HIS A 308 -5.56 24.66 -20.41
N LYS A 309 -4.94 23.99 -21.39
CA LYS A 309 -5.37 24.08 -22.79
C LYS A 309 -6.74 23.47 -23.01
N PHE A 310 -7.00 22.32 -22.38
CA PHE A 310 -8.31 21.71 -22.41
C PHE A 310 -9.37 22.63 -21.80
N LEU A 311 -9.11 23.18 -20.60
CA LEU A 311 -10.03 24.10 -19.91
C LEU A 311 -10.32 25.35 -20.76
N GLU A 312 -9.28 25.96 -21.33
CA GLU A 312 -9.38 27.11 -22.23
C GLU A 312 -10.28 26.80 -23.44
N PHE A 313 -9.99 25.70 -24.15
CA PHE A 313 -10.73 25.34 -25.37
C PHE A 313 -12.17 24.95 -25.06
N PHE A 314 -12.40 24.19 -23.99
CA PHE A 314 -13.73 23.77 -23.56
C PHE A 314 -14.60 24.97 -23.18
N LEU A 315 -14.13 25.83 -22.26
CA LEU A 315 -14.91 26.98 -21.81
C LEU A 315 -15.19 27.97 -22.94
N THR A 316 -14.23 28.17 -23.86
CA THR A 316 -14.41 29.03 -25.04
C THR A 316 -15.59 28.58 -25.91
N GLU A 317 -15.79 27.28 -26.06
CA GLU A 317 -16.86 26.73 -26.90
C GLU A 317 -18.17 26.55 -26.13
N PHE A 318 -18.08 26.16 -24.86
CA PHE A 318 -19.25 25.94 -24.01
C PHE A 318 -20.01 27.24 -23.71
N THR A 319 -19.28 28.33 -23.42
CA THR A 319 -19.86 29.66 -23.20
C THR A 319 -20.48 30.28 -24.46
N LYS A 320 -20.09 29.81 -25.66
CA LYS A 320 -20.75 30.12 -26.94
C LYS A 320 -22.06 29.35 -27.16
N ARG A 321 -22.61 28.72 -26.11
CA ARG A 321 -23.89 27.98 -26.11
C ARG A 321 -23.88 26.72 -26.96
N LYS A 322 -22.70 26.18 -27.26
CA LYS A 322 -22.61 24.83 -27.82
C LYS A 322 -23.06 23.81 -26.76
N PRO A 323 -23.71 22.71 -27.15
CA PRO A 323 -23.94 21.59 -26.24
C PRO A 323 -22.64 21.13 -25.61
N LEU A 324 -22.68 20.73 -24.34
CA LEU A 324 -21.50 20.34 -23.58
C LEU A 324 -20.64 19.30 -24.32
N GLU A 325 -21.28 18.26 -24.87
CA GLU A 325 -20.62 17.18 -25.61
C GLU A 325 -19.87 17.74 -26.82
N GLN A 326 -20.49 18.67 -27.56
CA GLN A 326 -19.86 19.33 -28.71
C GLN A 326 -18.69 20.22 -28.30
N ALA A 327 -18.79 20.91 -27.16
CA ALA A 327 -17.70 21.71 -26.63
C ALA A 327 -16.49 20.83 -26.26
N VAL A 328 -16.72 19.64 -25.71
CA VAL A 328 -15.66 18.67 -25.40
C VAL A 328 -15.04 18.08 -26.67
N ILE A 329 -15.84 17.73 -27.70
CA ILE A 329 -15.31 17.28 -29.00
C ILE A 329 -14.30 18.30 -29.54
N VAL A 330 -14.73 19.57 -29.66
CA VAL A 330 -13.91 20.64 -30.21
C VAL A 330 -12.68 20.89 -29.34
N ALA A 331 -12.83 20.85 -28.01
CA ALA A 331 -11.71 20.99 -27.10
C ALA A 331 -10.66 19.89 -27.29
N ARG A 332 -11.07 18.62 -27.39
CA ARG A 332 -10.15 17.51 -27.65
C ARG A 332 -9.49 17.62 -29.02
N GLN A 333 -10.23 17.89 -30.09
CA GLN A 333 -9.64 18.08 -31.44
C GLN A 333 -8.56 19.16 -31.42
N ARG A 334 -8.79 20.26 -30.70
CA ARG A 334 -7.79 21.34 -30.58
C ARG A 334 -6.53 20.93 -29.78
N LEU A 335 -6.59 19.89 -28.95
CA LEU A 335 -5.40 19.33 -28.27
C LEU A 335 -4.44 18.62 -29.24
N GLU A 336 -4.85 18.30 -30.48
CA GLU A 336 -3.94 17.80 -31.52
C GLU A 336 -2.78 18.75 -31.77
N SER A 337 -3.02 20.06 -31.66
CA SER A 337 -2.01 21.11 -31.86
C SER A 337 -0.82 21.04 -30.90
N ILE A 338 -0.92 20.31 -29.79
CA ILE A 338 0.14 20.16 -28.78
C ILE A 338 0.67 18.72 -28.68
N GLN A 339 0.18 17.78 -29.50
CA GLN A 339 0.57 16.37 -29.41
C GLN A 339 2.03 16.10 -29.78
N HIS A 340 2.66 16.96 -30.60
CA HIS A 340 4.08 16.83 -30.93
C HIS A 340 4.97 16.97 -29.69
N GLU A 341 4.58 17.87 -28.78
CA GLU A 341 5.23 18.16 -27.50
C GLU A 341 4.72 17.27 -26.36
N LEU A 342 3.42 17.04 -26.30
CA LEU A 342 2.72 16.28 -25.25
C LEU A 342 1.86 15.17 -25.89
N PRO A 343 2.46 14.02 -26.23
CA PRO A 343 1.77 12.92 -26.89
C PRO A 343 0.52 12.46 -26.13
N TYR A 344 -0.49 12.00 -26.89
CA TYR A 344 -1.73 11.42 -26.37
C TYR A 344 -2.65 12.38 -25.59
N ALA A 345 -2.45 13.70 -25.69
CA ALA A 345 -3.30 14.70 -25.04
C ALA A 345 -4.80 14.52 -25.35
N THR A 346 -5.16 14.03 -26.53
CA THR A 346 -6.55 13.76 -26.94
C THR A 346 -7.19 12.57 -26.22
N TRP A 347 -6.41 11.64 -25.66
CA TRP A 347 -6.91 10.42 -25.03
C TRP A 347 -7.43 10.67 -23.61
N LEU A 348 -7.06 11.80 -23.01
CA LEU A 348 -7.17 12.04 -21.57
C LEU A 348 -8.57 12.53 -21.18
N PRO A 349 -9.14 13.59 -21.79
CA PRO A 349 -10.43 14.11 -21.34
C PRO A 349 -11.59 13.19 -21.76
N VAL A 350 -12.43 12.80 -20.80
CA VAL A 350 -13.64 11.98 -21.05
C VAL A 350 -14.83 12.49 -20.26
N ILE A 351 -16.01 12.37 -20.86
CA ILE A 351 -17.29 12.69 -20.23
C ILE A 351 -17.88 11.42 -19.61
N TYR A 352 -18.18 11.49 -18.33
CA TYR A 352 -19.10 10.57 -17.67
C TYR A 352 -20.49 11.20 -17.63
N GLN A 353 -21.48 10.51 -18.20
CA GLN A 353 -22.81 11.07 -18.39
C GLN A 353 -23.89 10.15 -17.86
N HIS A 354 -24.81 10.75 -17.11
CA HIS A 354 -25.99 10.05 -16.64
C HIS A 354 -26.95 9.70 -17.80
N PRO A 355 -27.50 8.47 -17.89
CA PRO A 355 -28.33 8.03 -19.03
C PRO A 355 -29.57 8.86 -19.34
N THR A 356 -30.12 9.54 -18.33
CA THR A 356 -31.30 10.42 -18.48
C THR A 356 -30.95 11.92 -18.50
N ALA A 357 -29.65 12.27 -18.45
CA ALA A 357 -29.24 13.67 -18.51
C ALA A 357 -29.56 14.25 -19.89
N LYS A 358 -30.30 15.36 -19.87
CA LYS A 358 -30.54 16.18 -21.07
C LYS A 358 -29.23 16.90 -21.47
N PRO A 359 -29.02 17.16 -22.76
CA PRO A 359 -27.92 17.99 -23.23
C PRO A 359 -28.00 19.35 -22.54
N TRP A 360 -26.86 19.84 -22.09
CA TRP A 360 -26.79 21.11 -21.38
C TRP A 360 -26.02 22.12 -22.21
N CYS A 361 -26.59 23.31 -22.36
CA CYS A 361 -25.98 24.47 -22.99
C CYS A 361 -25.88 25.59 -21.96
N TRP A 362 -24.91 26.48 -22.14
CA TRP A 362 -24.82 27.70 -21.34
C TRP A 362 -26.11 28.55 -21.50
N PRO A 363 -26.77 28.99 -20.41
CA PRO A 363 -28.04 29.72 -20.46
C PRO A 363 -27.88 31.17 -20.96
N VAL A 364 -29.00 31.81 -21.33
CA VAL A 364 -29.05 33.21 -21.79
C VAL A 364 -29.41 34.11 -20.63
N SER A 365 -28.54 35.06 -20.24
CA SER A 365 -28.89 36.11 -19.28
C SER A 365 -30.05 36.95 -19.83
N GLY A 366 -31.25 36.94 -19.20
CA GLY A 366 -32.32 37.87 -19.61
C GLY A 366 -33.79 37.64 -19.22
N SER A 367 -34.24 36.53 -18.61
CA SER A 367 -35.66 36.38 -18.22
C SER A 367 -35.89 36.55 -16.72
N LEU A 368 -35.63 37.75 -16.18
CA LEU A 368 -35.94 38.08 -14.80
C LEU A 368 -37.46 38.01 -14.54
N THR A 369 -37.92 37.00 -13.77
CA THR A 369 -39.12 37.16 -12.93
C THR A 369 -38.77 36.84 -11.48
N PRO A 370 -39.09 37.73 -10.52
CA PRO A 370 -38.67 37.55 -9.13
C PRO A 370 -39.49 36.45 -8.43
N PRO A 371 -38.88 35.63 -7.55
CA PRO A 371 -39.64 34.69 -6.74
C PRO A 371 -40.36 35.40 -5.60
N THR A 372 -41.67 35.18 -5.49
CA THR A 372 -42.49 35.52 -4.32
C THR A 372 -42.09 34.65 -3.10
N PRO A 373 -42.04 35.22 -1.88
CA PRO A 373 -41.67 34.47 -0.68
C PRO A 373 -42.79 33.52 -0.21
N PRO A 374 -42.47 32.39 0.44
CA PRO A 374 -43.47 31.48 0.99
C PRO A 374 -44.06 32.03 2.30
N ILE A 375 -45.38 31.90 2.43
CA ILE A 375 -46.18 32.24 3.60
C ILE A 375 -46.00 31.15 4.66
N GLU A 376 -45.56 31.53 5.86
CA GLU A 376 -45.51 30.67 7.05
C GLU A 376 -46.92 30.38 7.60
N GLN A 377 -47.18 29.13 8.02
CA GLN A 377 -48.32 28.78 8.87
C GLN A 377 -47.82 28.20 10.21
N PRO A 378 -48.48 28.49 11.34
CA PRO A 378 -48.00 28.09 12.65
C PRO A 378 -48.37 26.64 12.98
N LEU A 379 -47.40 25.89 13.53
CA LEU A 379 -47.59 24.56 14.10
C LEU A 379 -48.26 24.64 15.48
N SER A 380 -49.30 23.82 15.70
CA SER A 380 -50.02 23.73 16.97
C SER A 380 -49.33 22.83 18.00
N VAL A 381 -49.48 23.21 19.28
CA VAL A 381 -48.69 22.78 20.45
C VAL A 381 -49.04 21.37 21.00
N ASN A 382 -49.98 20.62 20.39
CA ASN A 382 -50.43 19.33 20.96
C ASN A 382 -49.66 18.08 20.51
N GLY A 383 -48.58 18.23 19.73
CA GLY A 383 -47.73 17.10 19.30
C GLY A 383 -46.60 16.73 20.28
N LEU A 384 -46.29 17.59 21.25
CA LEU A 384 -45.06 17.48 22.07
C LEU A 384 -45.17 16.55 23.29
N ILE A 385 -46.37 16.07 23.65
CA ILE A 385 -46.56 15.30 24.89
C ILE A 385 -46.50 13.77 24.68
N LYS A 386 -46.51 13.28 23.42
CA LYS A 386 -46.39 11.83 23.14
C LYS A 386 -44.97 11.33 22.88
N LEU A 387 -43.97 12.22 22.80
CA LEU A 387 -42.58 11.83 22.49
C LEU A 387 -41.70 11.56 23.73
N ALA A 388 -42.17 11.92 24.93
CA ALA A 388 -41.33 11.94 26.13
C ALA A 388 -41.19 10.60 26.89
N LEU A 389 -41.92 9.54 26.49
CA LEU A 389 -41.86 8.23 27.17
C LEU A 389 -41.11 7.15 26.37
N GLY A 390 -40.74 7.42 25.11
CA GLY A 390 -39.93 6.51 24.27
C GLY A 390 -38.42 6.77 24.30
N THR A 391 -37.99 7.92 24.83
CA THR A 391 -36.59 8.37 24.81
C THR A 391 -35.72 7.71 25.88
N VAL A 392 -36.29 7.28 27.01
CA VAL A 392 -35.48 6.71 28.11
C VAL A 392 -35.03 5.27 27.82
N ALA A 393 -35.76 4.52 26.98
CA ALA A 393 -35.33 3.17 26.56
C ALA A 393 -34.30 3.19 25.41
N LEU A 394 -34.33 4.21 24.54
CA LEU A 394 -33.43 4.33 23.39
C LEU A 394 -32.04 4.87 23.75
N VAL A 395 -31.93 5.75 24.75
CA VAL A 395 -30.63 6.26 25.22
C VAL A 395 -29.81 5.16 25.91
N GLY A 396 -30.46 4.23 26.59
CA GLY A 396 -29.80 3.05 27.17
C GLY A 396 -29.21 2.09 26.13
N ILE A 397 -29.86 1.96 24.96
CA ILE A 397 -29.38 1.10 23.87
C ILE A 397 -28.32 1.83 23.03
N TYR A 398 -28.47 3.13 22.79
CA TYR A 398 -27.52 3.95 22.01
C TYR A 398 -26.17 4.13 22.73
N GLY A 399 -26.19 4.29 24.06
CA GLY A 399 -24.97 4.39 24.88
C GLY A 399 -24.15 3.09 24.93
N ILE A 400 -24.81 1.93 24.83
CA ILE A 400 -24.15 0.62 24.78
C ILE A 400 -23.61 0.32 23.38
N TYR A 401 -24.24 0.84 22.31
CA TYR A 401 -23.82 0.59 20.93
C TYR A 401 -22.59 1.40 20.48
N GLN A 402 -22.37 2.60 21.03
CA GLN A 402 -21.16 3.39 20.76
C GLN A 402 -19.87 2.78 21.34
N LEU A 403 -19.98 1.76 22.20
CA LEU A 403 -18.85 0.98 22.70
C LEU A 403 -18.55 -0.27 21.85
N ALA A 404 -19.40 -0.59 20.85
CA ALA A 404 -19.26 -1.78 20.02
C ALA A 404 -18.81 -1.45 18.58
N ILE A 405 -17.50 -1.37 18.40
CA ILE A 405 -16.71 -1.74 17.20
C ILE A 405 -16.98 -0.94 15.91
N GLU A 406 -16.32 0.21 15.75
CA GLU A 406 -15.80 0.58 14.43
C GLU A 406 -14.53 -0.24 14.19
N PRO A 407 -14.42 -1.08 13.14
CA PRO A 407 -13.14 -1.68 12.81
C PRO A 407 -12.22 -0.58 12.29
N ASN A 408 -11.20 -0.23 13.09
CA ASN A 408 -10.14 0.69 12.70
C ASN A 408 -9.44 0.11 11.46
N LYS A 409 -9.35 0.89 10.37
CA LYS A 409 -8.31 0.62 9.37
C LYS A 409 -7.00 0.99 10.07
N LEU A 410 -6.15 -0.01 10.34
CA LEU A 410 -4.91 0.13 11.11
C LEU A 410 -3.93 1.16 10.52
N GLY A 411 -4.04 1.43 9.23
CA GLY A 411 -3.21 2.37 8.46
C GLY A 411 -2.81 1.72 7.14
N ASP A 412 -2.12 2.45 6.27
CA ASP A 412 -1.41 1.80 5.16
C ASP A 412 -0.11 1.21 5.70
N GLN A 413 0.34 0.08 5.13
CA GLN A 413 1.56 -0.63 5.54
C GLN A 413 1.50 -1.20 6.98
N ILE A 414 0.29 -1.41 7.49
CA ILE A 414 -0.02 -2.20 8.68
C ILE A 414 -1.12 -3.17 8.27
N SER A 415 -0.92 -4.46 8.48
CA SER A 415 -1.83 -5.49 8.00
C SER A 415 -1.95 -6.66 8.96
N SER A 416 -3.19 -7.09 9.14
CA SER A 416 -3.56 -8.37 9.75
C SER A 416 -4.01 -9.40 8.69
N GLY A 417 -3.89 -9.06 7.41
CA GLY A 417 -4.31 -9.85 6.26
C GLY A 417 -5.13 -9.09 5.23
N GLU A 418 -5.38 -7.79 5.44
CA GLU A 418 -6.16 -6.92 4.55
C GLU A 418 -5.35 -6.14 3.51
N GLU A 419 -4.01 -6.17 3.62
CA GLU A 419 -3.07 -5.63 2.66
C GLU A 419 -1.87 -6.59 2.49
N ILE A 420 -1.31 -6.67 1.28
CA ILE A 420 -0.02 -7.35 1.06
C ILE A 420 1.10 -6.33 1.29
N LEU A 421 1.97 -6.62 2.26
CA LEU A 421 3.13 -5.78 2.58
C LEU A 421 4.32 -6.17 1.70
N ASP A 422 4.62 -7.46 1.56
CA ASP A 422 5.65 -7.93 0.62
C ASP A 422 5.06 -8.21 -0.77
N THR A 423 5.28 -7.27 -1.70
CA THR A 423 4.75 -7.32 -3.07
C THR A 423 5.73 -7.92 -4.10
N THR A 424 6.80 -8.60 -3.66
CA THR A 424 7.86 -9.11 -4.56
C THR A 424 7.41 -10.23 -5.50
N SER A 425 6.57 -11.14 -5.01
CA SER A 425 5.86 -12.12 -5.84
C SER A 425 4.48 -11.54 -6.13
N ALA A 426 3.93 -11.76 -7.32
CA ALA A 426 2.54 -11.41 -7.64
C ALA A 426 1.66 -12.63 -7.30
N PRO A 427 1.38 -12.91 -6.01
CA PRO A 427 0.92 -14.23 -5.58
C PRO A 427 -0.60 -14.20 -5.73
N ARG A 428 -1.07 -14.80 -6.81
CA ARG A 428 -2.47 -14.72 -7.24
C ARG A 428 -3.42 -15.14 -6.12
N PHE A 429 -3.08 -16.21 -5.38
CA PHE A 429 -3.92 -16.71 -4.32
C PHE A 429 -3.83 -15.86 -3.05
N LYS A 430 -2.63 -15.40 -2.65
CA LYS A 430 -2.47 -14.47 -1.54
C LYS A 430 -3.29 -13.20 -1.76
N GLN A 431 -3.23 -12.63 -2.97
CA GLN A 431 -3.99 -11.44 -3.33
C GLN A 431 -5.50 -11.65 -3.18
N ARG A 432 -6.02 -12.80 -3.62
CA ARG A 432 -7.44 -13.13 -3.42
C ARG A 432 -7.80 -13.29 -1.95
N GLY A 433 -6.96 -13.96 -1.16
CA GLY A 433 -7.19 -14.09 0.29
C GLY A 433 -7.28 -12.73 0.98
N VAL A 434 -6.35 -11.83 0.63
CA VAL A 434 -6.32 -10.45 1.14
C VAL A 434 -7.58 -9.66 0.79
N GLU A 435 -8.08 -9.78 -0.45
CA GLU A 435 -9.33 -9.13 -0.88
C GLU A 435 -10.51 -9.52 0.04
N PHE A 436 -10.64 -10.80 0.38
CA PHE A 436 -11.71 -11.29 1.26
C PHE A 436 -11.60 -10.80 2.71
N VAL A 437 -10.37 -10.71 3.26
CA VAL A 437 -10.15 -10.14 4.60
C VAL A 437 -10.44 -8.64 4.61
N ALA A 438 -9.94 -7.90 3.60
CA ALA A 438 -10.15 -6.47 3.45
C ALA A 438 -11.64 -6.11 3.35
N GLU A 439 -12.45 -6.95 2.70
CA GLU A 439 -13.89 -6.82 2.72
C GLU A 439 -14.48 -6.81 4.13
N CYS A 440 -13.96 -7.60 5.07
CA CYS A 440 -14.57 -7.76 6.39
C CYS A 440 -14.13 -6.71 7.43
N GLN A 441 -12.96 -6.10 7.26
CA GLN A 441 -12.35 -5.23 8.27
C GLN A 441 -12.64 -3.74 8.12
N THR A 442 -13.53 -3.38 7.23
CA THR A 442 -13.54 -2.04 6.69
C THR A 442 -14.80 -1.30 7.19
N PRO A 443 -14.69 -0.01 7.57
CA PRO A 443 -15.61 0.58 8.56
C PRO A 443 -17.08 0.69 8.12
N TRP A 444 -17.97 0.76 9.11
CA TRP A 444 -19.42 1.03 8.98
C TRP A 444 -19.71 2.51 8.75
N ARG A 445 -19.25 3.10 7.64
CA ARG A 445 -19.50 4.53 7.37
C ARG A 445 -20.87 4.82 6.74
N ASP A 446 -21.66 3.81 6.38
CA ASP A 446 -23.02 4.01 5.85
C ASP A 446 -24.08 3.87 6.96
N LYS A 447 -24.32 4.94 7.73
CA LYS A 447 -25.34 4.96 8.82
C LYS A 447 -26.80 4.73 8.35
N LEU A 448 -27.07 4.74 7.04
CA LEU A 448 -28.39 4.45 6.46
C LEU A 448 -28.47 3.08 5.73
N ALA A 449 -27.37 2.35 5.61
CA ALA A 449 -27.32 1.07 4.87
C ALA A 449 -27.44 -0.18 5.76
N LEU A 450 -27.84 -0.05 7.03
CA LEU A 450 -28.14 -1.19 7.90
C LEU A 450 -29.25 -2.09 7.33
N PHE A 451 -30.03 -1.60 6.37
CA PHE A 451 -31.12 -2.32 5.70
C PHE A 451 -30.88 -2.56 4.19
N SER A 452 -29.69 -2.27 3.65
CA SER A 452 -29.39 -2.62 2.25
C SER A 452 -29.08 -4.12 2.14
N GLN A 453 -29.64 -4.81 1.14
CA GLN A 453 -29.44 -6.25 0.95
C GLN A 453 -27.95 -6.62 0.84
N LYS A 454 -27.13 -5.76 0.24
CA LYS A 454 -25.68 -5.95 0.06
C LYS A 454 -24.90 -5.77 1.38
N THR A 455 -25.31 -4.82 2.22
CA THR A 455 -24.73 -4.64 3.56
C THR A 455 -25.16 -5.78 4.49
N TRP A 456 -26.42 -6.23 4.39
CA TRP A 456 -26.92 -7.39 5.14
C TRP A 456 -26.22 -8.67 4.71
N GLN A 457 -26.01 -8.90 3.41
CA GLN A 457 -25.22 -10.03 2.90
C GLN A 457 -23.76 -9.95 3.33
N ARG A 458 -23.14 -8.77 3.33
CA ARG A 458 -21.75 -8.61 3.80
C ARG A 458 -21.62 -8.81 5.31
N TRP A 459 -22.57 -8.29 6.10
CA TRP A 459 -22.65 -8.54 7.53
C TRP A 459 -22.87 -10.02 7.82
N GLN A 460 -23.82 -10.63 7.10
CA GLN A 460 -24.08 -12.06 7.15
C GLN A 460 -22.79 -12.82 6.83
N ARG A 461 -22.11 -12.54 5.72
CA ARG A 461 -20.88 -13.25 5.29
C ARG A 461 -19.66 -13.02 6.18
N CYS A 462 -19.44 -11.83 6.71
CA CYS A 462 -18.24 -11.53 7.49
C CYS A 462 -18.41 -11.76 9.00
N TRP A 463 -19.61 -11.57 9.55
CA TRP A 463 -19.85 -11.55 11.00
C TRP A 463 -20.83 -12.65 11.45
N TRP A 464 -21.80 -13.05 10.62
CA TRP A 464 -22.78 -14.09 10.98
C TRP A 464 -22.35 -15.51 10.53
N SER A 465 -22.21 -15.75 9.21
CA SER A 465 -21.79 -17.00 8.56
C SER A 465 -20.29 -17.14 8.34
N LYS A 466 -19.49 -16.06 8.51
CA LYS A 466 -18.02 -16.06 8.38
C LYS A 466 -17.44 -16.57 7.04
N THR A 467 -18.27 -16.73 6.02
CA THR A 467 -17.89 -17.31 4.71
C THR A 467 -16.75 -16.56 4.03
N ASN A 468 -16.65 -15.24 4.17
CA ASN A 468 -15.54 -14.48 3.57
C ASN A 468 -14.19 -14.83 4.23
N TYR A 469 -14.17 -15.01 5.56
CA TYR A 469 -12.94 -15.46 6.24
C TYR A 469 -12.62 -16.91 5.86
N GLN A 470 -13.63 -17.76 5.65
CA GLN A 470 -13.43 -19.11 5.13
C GLN A 470 -12.87 -19.12 3.70
N ASP A 471 -13.34 -18.21 2.85
CA ASP A 471 -12.81 -18.02 1.50
C ASP A 471 -11.36 -17.51 1.56
N ALA A 472 -11.07 -16.56 2.45
CA ALA A 472 -9.71 -16.10 2.72
C ALA A 472 -8.79 -17.25 3.15
N VAL A 473 -9.24 -18.08 4.10
CA VAL A 473 -8.54 -19.31 4.53
C VAL A 473 -8.26 -20.21 3.33
N ASN A 474 -9.26 -20.50 2.50
CA ASN A 474 -9.08 -21.36 1.32
C ASN A 474 -8.02 -20.79 0.35
N PHE A 475 -8.01 -19.47 0.13
CA PHE A 475 -7.05 -18.82 -0.75
C PHE A 475 -5.65 -18.75 -0.14
N PHE A 476 -5.51 -18.44 1.14
CA PHE A 476 -4.20 -18.46 1.81
C PHE A 476 -3.64 -19.87 1.93
N SER A 477 -4.46 -20.89 2.22
CA SER A 477 -4.03 -22.29 2.19
C SER A 477 -3.55 -22.70 0.80
N LYS A 478 -4.23 -22.27 -0.28
CA LYS A 478 -3.76 -22.48 -1.65
C LYS A 478 -2.46 -21.75 -1.95
N SER A 479 -2.33 -20.50 -1.53
CA SER A 479 -1.08 -19.74 -1.64
C SER A 479 0.08 -20.48 -0.98
N TRP A 480 -0.13 -20.96 0.26
CA TRP A 480 0.86 -21.77 0.97
C TRP A 480 1.24 -23.09 0.27
N GLN A 481 0.28 -23.74 -0.38
CA GLN A 481 0.48 -25.05 -1.04
C GLN A 481 1.04 -24.95 -2.46
N GLU A 482 0.59 -23.97 -3.23
CA GLU A 482 0.82 -23.88 -4.68
C GLU A 482 1.80 -22.75 -5.07
N GLU A 483 2.10 -21.81 -4.17
CA GLU A 483 3.04 -20.70 -4.40
C GLU A 483 4.29 -20.87 -3.50
N ASP A 484 4.87 -19.75 -3.02
CA ASP A 484 5.96 -19.77 -2.05
C ASP A 484 5.40 -20.02 -0.64
N LYS A 485 6.13 -20.80 0.19
CA LYS A 485 5.91 -20.91 1.65
C LYS A 485 6.28 -19.61 2.36
N ASP A 486 5.53 -18.57 2.07
CA ASP A 486 5.75 -17.21 2.52
C ASP A 486 5.24 -17.01 3.96
N PRO A 487 6.07 -16.50 4.88
CA PRO A 487 5.68 -16.32 6.28
C PRO A 487 4.58 -15.28 6.50
N GLU A 488 4.50 -14.23 5.66
CA GLU A 488 3.39 -13.27 5.72
C GLU A 488 2.06 -13.98 5.41
N THR A 489 2.03 -14.83 4.38
CA THR A 489 0.86 -15.67 4.06
C THR A 489 0.45 -16.57 5.24
N LEU A 490 1.41 -17.21 5.94
CA LEU A 490 1.08 -18.07 7.08
C LEU A 490 0.50 -17.28 8.26
N ILE A 491 1.00 -16.07 8.52
CA ILE A 491 0.43 -15.17 9.53
C ILE A 491 -1.01 -14.79 9.18
N TYR A 492 -1.26 -14.45 7.91
CA TYR A 492 -2.59 -14.09 7.43
C TYR A 492 -3.56 -15.28 7.45
N LEU A 493 -3.08 -16.48 7.13
CA LEU A 493 -3.86 -17.71 7.25
C LEU A 493 -4.27 -17.96 8.71
N ASN A 494 -3.33 -17.86 9.66
CA ASN A 494 -3.62 -17.97 11.08
C ASN A 494 -4.70 -16.97 11.53
N ASN A 495 -4.53 -15.68 11.18
CA ASN A 495 -5.49 -14.63 11.52
C ASN A 495 -6.87 -14.88 10.92
N ALA A 496 -6.92 -15.23 9.63
CA ALA A 496 -8.18 -15.49 8.92
C ALA A 496 -8.92 -16.69 9.53
N LEU A 497 -8.18 -17.72 9.97
CA LEU A 497 -8.77 -18.92 10.54
C LEU A 497 -9.36 -18.68 11.94
N LEU A 498 -8.70 -17.86 12.77
CA LEU A 498 -9.27 -17.37 14.04
C LEU A 498 -10.61 -16.66 13.80
N ASP A 499 -10.65 -15.77 12.80
CA ASP A 499 -11.85 -15.00 12.46
C ASP A 499 -12.95 -15.86 11.79
N ALA A 500 -12.59 -16.90 11.03
CA ALA A 500 -13.50 -17.85 10.38
C ALA A 500 -14.19 -18.78 11.39
N THR A 501 -13.40 -19.32 12.32
CA THR A 501 -13.86 -20.27 13.36
C THR A 501 -14.50 -19.60 14.57
N LYS A 502 -14.46 -18.26 14.66
CA LYS A 502 -14.92 -17.47 15.82
C LYS A 502 -14.15 -17.81 17.09
N SER A 503 -12.88 -18.15 16.94
CA SER A 503 -12.00 -18.40 18.07
C SER A 503 -11.70 -17.10 18.81
N ASP A 504 -11.74 -17.12 20.13
CA ASP A 504 -11.25 -16.01 20.94
C ASP A 504 -9.73 -15.89 20.78
N TYR A 505 -9.18 -14.68 20.80
CA TYR A 505 -7.73 -14.46 20.67
C TYR A 505 -7.21 -13.27 21.47
N TYR A 506 -5.90 -13.26 21.68
CA TYR A 506 -5.12 -12.09 22.07
C TYR A 506 -4.43 -11.49 20.84
N THR A 507 -4.15 -10.19 20.87
CA THR A 507 -3.49 -9.49 19.74
C THR A 507 -2.12 -8.98 20.15
N ILE A 508 -1.12 -9.23 19.30
CA ILE A 508 0.20 -8.59 19.35
C ILE A 508 0.49 -7.96 17.98
N ALA A 509 1.44 -7.02 17.96
CA ALA A 509 1.96 -6.48 16.71
C ALA A 509 3.43 -6.80 16.54
N VAL A 510 3.89 -6.80 15.29
CA VAL A 510 5.29 -6.97 14.92
C VAL A 510 5.69 -5.86 13.97
N ALA A 511 6.85 -5.24 14.21
CA ALA A 511 7.40 -4.19 13.35
C ALA A 511 8.63 -4.75 12.62
N VAL A 512 8.55 -4.83 11.28
CA VAL A 512 9.55 -5.51 10.45
C VAL A 512 10.01 -4.62 9.28
N PRO A 513 11.28 -4.72 8.84
CA PRO A 513 11.81 -3.89 7.76
C PRO A 513 11.63 -4.53 6.37
N ILE A 514 10.63 -4.09 5.60
CA ILE A 514 10.51 -4.47 4.18
C ILE A 514 11.13 -3.35 3.33
N VAL A 515 12.41 -3.51 3.01
CA VAL A 515 13.18 -2.45 2.32
C VAL A 515 12.74 -2.32 0.87
N ARG A 516 12.46 -1.09 0.41
CA ARG A 516 11.97 -0.78 -0.95
C ARG A 516 12.97 0.04 -1.77
N ASN A 517 12.84 -0.06 -3.09
CA ASN A 517 13.47 0.80 -4.08
C ASN A 517 12.73 2.15 -4.15
N LYS A 518 13.31 3.14 -4.82
CA LYS A 518 12.69 4.47 -4.99
C LYS A 518 11.37 4.45 -5.76
N ASP A 519 11.13 3.41 -6.55
CA ASP A 519 9.87 3.18 -7.28
C ASP A 519 8.81 2.44 -6.44
N GLY A 520 9.08 2.17 -5.15
CA GLY A 520 8.19 1.48 -4.24
C GLY A 520 8.25 -0.05 -4.30
N SER A 521 8.95 -0.64 -5.28
CA SER A 521 9.15 -2.09 -5.36
C SER A 521 10.03 -2.57 -4.20
N VAL A 522 9.76 -3.75 -3.65
CA VAL A 522 10.58 -4.31 -2.57
C VAL A 522 11.99 -4.64 -3.11
N LYS A 523 13.00 -4.06 -2.48
CA LYS A 523 14.43 -4.17 -2.83
C LYS A 523 15.07 -5.43 -2.27
N ASN A 524 14.72 -5.79 -1.03
CA ASN A 524 15.22 -7.00 -0.38
C ASN A 524 14.15 -7.54 0.58
N ARG A 525 13.69 -8.76 0.33
CA ARG A 525 12.68 -9.44 1.17
C ARG A 525 13.25 -10.44 2.16
N GLU A 526 14.50 -10.89 1.99
CA GLU A 526 15.08 -11.99 2.75
C GLU A 526 15.02 -11.74 4.26
N LEU A 527 15.46 -10.56 4.69
CA LEU A 527 15.48 -10.18 6.10
C LEU A 527 14.07 -10.18 6.72
N ALA A 528 13.10 -9.54 6.05
CA ALA A 528 11.72 -9.50 6.52
C ALA A 528 11.13 -10.92 6.61
N GLN A 529 11.36 -11.75 5.60
CA GLN A 529 10.89 -13.13 5.60
C GLN A 529 11.52 -13.96 6.72
N GLU A 530 12.83 -13.85 6.96
CA GLU A 530 13.47 -14.54 8.09
C GLU A 530 12.85 -14.16 9.44
N ILE A 531 12.63 -12.86 9.66
CA ILE A 531 12.00 -12.37 10.89
C ILE A 531 10.57 -12.89 11.02
N LEU A 532 9.76 -12.76 9.95
CA LEU A 532 8.37 -13.19 9.94
C LEU A 532 8.23 -14.70 10.09
N ARG A 533 9.20 -15.52 9.64
CA ARG A 533 9.18 -16.98 9.84
C ARG A 533 9.16 -17.36 11.32
N GLY A 534 9.98 -16.71 12.15
CA GLY A 534 10.00 -16.97 13.59
C GLY A 534 8.68 -16.60 14.26
N ILE A 535 8.10 -15.46 13.86
CA ILE A 535 6.81 -14.98 14.36
C ILE A 535 5.68 -15.91 13.95
N ALA A 536 5.62 -16.29 12.66
CA ALA A 536 4.62 -17.17 12.09
C ALA A 536 4.67 -18.57 12.74
N HIS A 537 5.87 -19.07 13.03
CA HIS A 537 6.06 -20.34 13.73
C HIS A 537 5.44 -20.28 15.14
N ALA A 538 5.82 -19.30 15.97
CA ALA A 538 5.28 -19.15 17.32
C ALA A 538 3.76 -18.91 17.34
N GLN A 539 3.25 -18.14 16.37
CA GLN A 539 1.81 -17.94 16.22
C GLN A 539 1.08 -19.24 15.89
N THR A 540 1.63 -20.03 14.96
CA THR A 540 1.03 -21.28 14.52
C THR A 540 0.98 -22.29 15.67
N GLU A 541 2.06 -22.42 16.46
CA GLU A 541 2.06 -23.25 17.68
C GLU A 541 0.92 -22.89 18.64
N VAL A 542 0.64 -21.60 18.84
CA VAL A 542 -0.44 -21.17 19.73
C VAL A 542 -1.83 -21.50 19.17
N ASN A 543 -2.01 -21.38 17.86
CA ASN A 543 -3.33 -21.49 17.25
C ASN A 543 -3.72 -22.93 16.86
N LEU A 544 -2.75 -23.82 16.73
CA LEU A 544 -2.93 -25.13 16.09
C LEU A 544 -3.97 -26.03 16.77
N ASP A 545 -4.02 -26.04 18.11
CA ASP A 545 -4.95 -26.87 18.89
C ASP A 545 -6.39 -26.31 18.93
N LEU A 546 -6.61 -25.11 18.40
CA LEU A 546 -7.95 -24.52 18.27
C LEU A 546 -8.70 -25.03 17.04
N PHE A 547 -7.99 -25.65 16.08
CA PHE A 547 -8.53 -25.94 14.75
C PHE A 547 -8.60 -27.45 14.46
N GLN A 548 -9.63 -27.85 13.72
CA GLN A 548 -9.86 -29.23 13.29
C GLN A 548 -9.00 -29.58 12.06
N ASP A 549 -8.94 -30.86 11.68
CA ASP A 549 -8.09 -31.30 10.55
C ASP A 549 -8.54 -30.67 9.22
N ASP A 550 -9.85 -30.43 9.06
CA ASP A 550 -10.43 -29.82 7.86
C ASP A 550 -10.13 -28.32 7.73
N ASP A 551 -9.56 -27.68 8.75
CA ASP A 551 -9.33 -26.23 8.81
C ASP A 551 -8.04 -25.76 8.07
N LYS A 552 -7.32 -26.70 7.43
CA LYS A 552 -6.20 -26.45 6.48
C LYS A 552 -5.07 -25.55 7.01
N LEU A 553 -4.82 -25.51 8.33
CA LEU A 553 -3.64 -24.85 8.88
C LEU A 553 -2.40 -25.77 8.76
N PRO A 554 -1.31 -25.32 8.12
CA PRO A 554 -0.07 -26.10 8.03
C PRO A 554 0.58 -26.34 9.39
N GLY A 555 1.26 -27.47 9.54
CA GLY A 555 2.06 -27.78 10.73
C GLY A 555 1.41 -28.72 11.74
N LYS A 556 0.17 -29.17 11.53
CA LYS A 556 -0.54 -30.05 12.47
C LYS A 556 0.15 -31.39 12.76
N ASP A 557 0.82 -31.94 11.74
CA ASP A 557 1.54 -33.22 11.86
C ASP A 557 2.95 -33.08 12.47
N VAL A 558 3.38 -31.85 12.79
CA VAL A 558 4.77 -31.54 13.14
C VAL A 558 4.86 -30.74 14.44
N LEU A 559 4.08 -29.66 14.55
CA LEU A 559 4.12 -28.72 15.66
C LEU A 559 3.24 -29.20 16.82
N ASN A 560 3.66 -28.87 18.04
CA ASN A 560 2.85 -29.10 19.24
C ASN A 560 1.96 -27.87 19.53
N GLY A 561 0.66 -28.01 19.26
CA GLY A 561 -0.33 -26.96 19.48
C GLY A 561 -0.60 -26.68 20.96
N LYS A 562 -0.59 -25.40 21.36
CA LYS A 562 -0.94 -25.00 22.73
C LYS A 562 -1.55 -23.59 22.79
N SER A 563 -2.87 -23.53 22.81
CA SER A 563 -3.65 -22.31 22.96
C SER A 563 -3.44 -21.65 24.32
N ILE A 564 -3.53 -20.32 24.34
CA ILE A 564 -3.38 -19.51 25.54
C ILE A 564 -4.73 -19.46 26.26
N LYS A 565 -4.96 -20.41 27.16
CA LYS A 565 -6.21 -20.51 27.95
C LYS A 565 -7.44 -20.69 27.04
N GLY A 566 -7.32 -21.53 26.02
CA GLY A 566 -8.36 -21.74 25.02
C GLY A 566 -8.55 -20.57 24.05
N LYS A 567 -7.57 -19.67 23.97
CA LYS A 567 -7.57 -18.53 23.03
C LYS A 567 -6.34 -18.55 22.13
N GLY A 568 -6.50 -18.07 20.91
CA GLY A 568 -5.44 -17.94 19.93
C GLY A 568 -4.62 -16.66 20.07
N LEU A 569 -3.72 -16.47 19.12
CA LEU A 569 -2.88 -15.30 18.95
C LEU A 569 -3.07 -14.73 17.54
N LYS A 570 -3.57 -13.49 17.48
CA LYS A 570 -3.63 -12.68 16.27
C LYS A 570 -2.39 -11.80 16.18
N VAL A 571 -1.73 -11.81 15.03
CA VAL A 571 -0.50 -11.05 14.78
C VAL A 571 -0.79 -9.97 13.74
N ILE A 572 -0.49 -8.72 14.08
CA ILE A 572 -0.55 -7.58 13.15
C ILE A 572 0.88 -7.26 12.70
N ILE A 573 1.11 -7.18 11.39
CA ILE A 573 2.42 -6.82 10.82
C ILE A 573 2.42 -5.32 10.50
N ALA A 574 3.46 -4.60 10.92
CA ALA A 574 3.72 -3.22 10.56
C ALA A 574 5.05 -3.11 9.82
N ASP A 575 5.02 -2.63 8.58
CA ASP A 575 6.22 -2.42 7.77
C ASP A 575 6.83 -1.05 8.10
N ASP A 576 7.99 -1.07 8.76
CA ASP A 576 8.76 0.13 9.08
C ASP A 576 9.73 0.55 7.95
N ALA A 577 9.79 -0.23 6.88
CA ALA A 577 10.64 -0.07 5.69
C ALA A 577 12.15 0.13 5.97
N ASN A 578 12.58 -0.05 7.22
CA ASN A 578 13.88 0.40 7.74
C ASN A 578 14.13 1.91 7.56
N ILE A 579 13.06 2.72 7.62
CA ILE A 579 13.10 4.18 7.44
C ILE A 579 12.52 4.88 8.68
N THR A 580 13.26 5.81 9.28
CA THR A 580 12.89 6.49 10.52
C THR A 580 11.47 7.08 10.51
N SER A 581 11.11 7.82 9.46
CA SER A 581 9.78 8.44 9.35
C SER A 581 8.65 7.41 9.30
N GLU A 582 8.86 6.30 8.60
CA GLU A 582 7.90 5.21 8.50
C GLU A 582 7.77 4.48 9.83
N ALA A 583 8.89 4.13 10.48
CA ALA A 583 8.90 3.51 11.81
C ALA A 583 8.11 4.34 12.84
N ILE A 584 8.33 5.66 12.87
CA ILE A 584 7.57 6.59 13.74
C ILE A 584 6.09 6.56 13.41
N GLN A 585 5.72 6.55 12.12
CA GLN A 585 4.32 6.50 11.70
C GLN A 585 3.66 5.19 12.13
N ARG A 586 4.33 4.05 11.97
CA ARG A 586 3.85 2.73 12.42
C ARG A 586 3.69 2.69 13.93
N ALA A 587 4.70 3.10 14.69
CA ALA A 587 4.62 3.13 16.15
C ALA A 587 3.44 3.99 16.64
N LYS A 588 3.22 5.18 16.05
CA LYS A 588 2.08 6.05 16.37
C LYS A 588 0.72 5.44 16.02
N ALA A 589 0.64 4.57 15.02
CA ALA A 589 -0.58 3.86 14.68
C ALA A 589 -0.83 2.71 15.67
N LEU A 590 0.19 1.88 15.93
CA LEU A 590 0.08 0.74 16.85
C LEU A 590 -0.34 1.14 18.27
N VAL A 591 0.20 2.23 18.81
CA VAL A 591 -0.17 2.68 20.17
C VAL A 591 -1.61 3.21 20.29
N LYS A 592 -2.30 3.46 19.18
CA LYS A 592 -3.72 3.86 19.19
C LYS A 592 -4.66 2.67 19.29
N GLU A 593 -4.17 1.47 18.97
CA GLU A 593 -4.95 0.24 19.00
C GLU A 593 -4.95 -0.37 20.39
N ARG A 594 -6.13 -0.40 21.01
CA ARG A 594 -6.28 -0.78 22.42
C ARG A 594 -6.16 -2.28 22.68
N ASP A 595 -6.33 -3.09 21.65
CA ASP A 595 -6.33 -4.56 21.76
C ASP A 595 -4.92 -5.17 21.66
N ILE A 596 -3.92 -4.38 21.27
CA ILE A 596 -2.53 -4.82 21.16
C ILE A 596 -1.90 -4.89 22.56
N LEU A 597 -1.44 -6.08 22.96
CA LEU A 597 -0.82 -6.30 24.27
C LEU A 597 0.67 -5.98 24.31
N GLY A 598 1.35 -6.06 23.17
CA GLY A 598 2.78 -5.77 23.04
C GLY A 598 3.24 -5.83 21.58
N VAL A 599 4.44 -5.30 21.35
CA VAL A 599 5.07 -5.20 20.03
C VAL A 599 6.38 -5.97 20.03
N VAL A 600 6.59 -6.81 19.02
CA VAL A 600 7.90 -7.42 18.70
C VAL A 600 8.58 -6.57 17.64
N GLY A 601 9.70 -5.92 17.98
CA GLY A 601 10.38 -4.98 17.09
C GLY A 601 11.15 -3.91 17.86
N HIS A 602 11.72 -2.91 17.19
CA HIS A 602 12.06 -2.95 15.77
C HIS A 602 13.35 -3.78 15.57
N TYR A 603 13.71 -4.07 14.32
CA TYR A 603 14.95 -4.77 14.00
C TYR A 603 16.18 -3.90 14.25
N ALA A 604 16.33 -2.81 13.47
CA ALA A 604 17.51 -1.95 13.53
C ALA A 604 17.47 -1.06 14.78
N SER A 605 18.63 -0.89 15.43
CA SER A 605 18.75 0.02 16.57
C SER A 605 18.33 1.44 16.19
N ASP A 606 18.65 1.88 14.98
CA ASP A 606 18.22 3.17 14.41
C ASP A 606 16.69 3.37 14.49
N MET A 607 15.90 2.32 14.19
CA MET A 607 14.43 2.42 14.23
C MET A 607 13.89 2.33 15.65
N THR A 608 14.47 1.46 16.48
CA THR A 608 14.08 1.33 17.90
C THR A 608 14.34 2.63 18.65
N MET A 609 15.48 3.29 18.42
CA MET A 609 15.82 4.58 19.04
C MET A 609 14.77 5.66 18.78
N GLU A 610 14.20 5.67 17.58
CA GLU A 610 13.24 6.68 17.15
C GLU A 610 11.80 6.38 17.60
N THR A 611 11.54 5.16 18.08
CA THR A 611 10.19 4.67 18.41
C THR A 611 10.02 4.26 19.88
N VAL A 612 11.10 3.94 20.58
CA VAL A 612 11.06 3.40 21.96
C VAL A 612 10.31 4.32 22.93
N ASP A 613 10.50 5.64 22.82
CA ASP A 613 9.81 6.60 23.68
C ASP A 613 8.32 6.75 23.34
N ILE A 614 7.91 6.47 22.09
CA ILE A 614 6.50 6.43 21.68
C ILE A 614 5.80 5.28 22.41
N TYR A 615 6.39 4.07 22.35
CA TYR A 615 5.84 2.90 23.04
C TYR A 615 5.87 3.07 24.56
N ASN A 616 6.97 3.58 25.11
CA ASN A 616 7.14 3.80 26.54
C ASN A 616 6.12 4.81 27.10
N THR A 617 5.95 5.96 26.43
CA THR A 617 4.99 6.99 26.84
C THR A 617 3.55 6.46 26.80
N ASN A 618 3.24 5.62 25.81
CA ASN A 618 1.91 5.03 25.64
C ASN A 618 1.72 3.70 26.41
N LYS A 619 2.71 3.30 27.23
CA LYS A 619 2.63 2.10 28.09
C LYS A 619 2.37 0.81 27.32
N LEU A 620 2.94 0.70 26.13
CA LEU A 620 2.90 -0.51 25.31
C LEU A 620 4.29 -1.15 25.31
N VAL A 621 4.35 -2.43 25.66
CA VAL A 621 5.63 -3.17 25.71
C VAL A 621 6.22 -3.28 24.31
N LEU A 622 7.51 -2.96 24.19
CA LEU A 622 8.33 -3.23 23.00
C LEU A 622 9.40 -4.26 23.36
N ILE A 623 9.41 -5.41 22.67
CA ILE A 623 10.45 -6.43 22.77
C ILE A 623 11.24 -6.46 21.48
N SER A 624 12.45 -5.92 21.49
CA SER A 624 13.34 -5.97 20.33
C SER A 624 14.08 -7.30 20.24
N TYR A 625 14.11 -7.87 19.04
CA TYR A 625 14.86 -9.06 18.70
C TYR A 625 16.15 -8.74 17.92
N GLY A 626 16.47 -7.46 17.69
CA GLY A 626 17.62 -7.06 16.85
C GLY A 626 18.37 -5.81 17.29
N SER A 627 17.84 -5.01 18.22
CA SER A 627 18.46 -3.75 18.63
C SER A 627 19.43 -3.91 19.80
N THR A 628 20.72 -3.76 19.50
CA THR A 628 21.82 -4.13 20.40
C THR A 628 22.53 -2.93 21.05
N THR A 629 22.30 -1.69 20.59
CA THR A 629 22.97 -0.47 21.11
C THR A 629 22.94 -0.37 22.65
N GLU A 630 24.01 0.15 23.25
CA GLU A 630 24.11 0.38 24.71
C GLU A 630 23.25 1.55 25.18
N GLU A 631 22.85 2.48 24.30
CA GLU A 631 21.94 3.58 24.67
C GLU A 631 20.70 3.06 25.38
N LEU A 632 20.12 1.95 24.89
CA LEU A 632 18.91 1.34 25.44
C LEU A 632 19.13 0.76 26.85
N THR A 633 20.40 0.54 27.24
CA THR A 633 20.82 0.10 28.57
C THR A 633 21.14 1.27 29.49
N GLU A 634 21.83 2.28 28.97
CA GLU A 634 22.22 3.49 29.68
C GLU A 634 21.03 4.39 30.00
N HIS A 635 20.05 4.41 29.10
CA HIS A 635 18.78 5.12 29.22
C HIS A 635 17.61 4.13 29.13
N PRO A 636 17.36 3.36 30.21
CA PRO A 636 16.34 2.32 30.19
C PRO A 636 14.95 2.93 30.12
N ARG A 637 14.08 2.30 29.32
CA ARG A 637 12.64 2.60 29.26
C ARG A 637 11.88 1.47 29.96
N ASP A 638 10.91 1.82 30.80
CA ASP A 638 10.16 0.85 31.62
C ASP A 638 9.47 -0.24 30.80
N PHE A 639 9.02 0.11 29.59
CA PHE A 639 8.30 -0.76 28.67
C PHE A 639 9.18 -1.38 27.57
N PHE A 640 10.48 -1.13 27.57
CA PHE A 640 11.42 -1.73 26.63
C PHE A 640 12.07 -3.00 27.20
N PHE A 641 12.19 -4.01 26.35
CA PHE A 641 12.92 -5.25 26.60
C PHE A 641 13.61 -5.71 25.32
N ARG A 642 14.62 -6.59 25.43
CA ARG A 642 15.23 -7.22 24.26
C ARG A 642 15.71 -8.64 24.51
N THR A 643 15.48 -9.52 23.54
CA THR A 643 15.94 -10.92 23.57
C THR A 643 17.35 -11.10 23.03
N VAL A 644 17.79 -10.18 22.17
CA VAL A 644 19.14 -10.12 21.60
C VAL A 644 20.17 -9.62 22.63
N ALA A 645 21.44 -9.97 22.40
CA ALA A 645 22.57 -9.48 23.17
C ALA A 645 22.79 -7.97 22.98
N THR A 646 23.58 -7.37 23.88
CA THR A 646 24.00 -5.97 23.77
C THR A 646 25.29 -5.85 22.95
N THR A 647 25.57 -4.67 22.41
CA THR A 647 26.82 -4.40 21.68
C THR A 647 28.06 -4.69 22.50
N LYS A 648 28.03 -4.48 23.81
CA LYS A 648 29.10 -4.82 24.75
C LYS A 648 29.40 -6.31 24.77
N ILE A 649 28.36 -7.15 24.81
CA ILE A 649 28.50 -8.61 24.82
C ILE A 649 29.01 -9.10 23.45
N GLU A 650 28.50 -8.54 22.36
CA GLU A 650 28.94 -8.92 21.00
C GLU A 650 30.37 -8.44 20.70
N ALA A 651 30.72 -7.21 21.05
CA ALA A 651 32.08 -6.71 20.89
C ALA A 651 33.08 -7.53 21.70
N LYS A 652 32.69 -7.94 22.92
CA LYS A 652 33.52 -8.79 23.77
C LYS A 652 33.88 -10.11 23.11
N SER A 653 32.93 -10.79 22.46
CA SER A 653 33.19 -12.09 21.85
C SER A 653 34.23 -11.99 20.73
N LEU A 654 34.17 -10.92 19.92
CA LEU A 654 35.14 -10.67 18.85
C LEU A 654 36.51 -10.27 19.40
N VAL A 655 36.55 -9.42 20.43
CA VAL A 655 37.80 -9.03 21.11
C VAL A 655 38.49 -10.24 21.71
N ASP A 656 37.76 -11.04 22.51
CA ASP A 656 38.31 -12.23 23.16
C ASP A 656 38.83 -13.24 22.12
N TYR A 657 38.14 -13.38 20.98
CA TYR A 657 38.60 -14.21 19.88
C TYR A 657 39.90 -13.68 19.27
N LEU A 658 39.97 -12.40 18.88
CA LEU A 658 41.17 -11.80 18.29
C LEU A 658 42.40 -11.90 19.20
N VAL A 659 42.22 -11.61 20.50
CA VAL A 659 43.29 -11.73 21.49
C VAL A 659 43.73 -13.18 21.64
N LYS A 660 42.78 -14.13 21.69
CA LYS A 660 43.08 -15.58 21.76
C LYS A 660 43.91 -16.07 20.58
N ILE A 661 43.63 -15.58 19.36
CA ILE A 661 44.39 -15.94 18.16
C ILE A 661 45.62 -15.04 17.92
N GLY A 662 46.01 -14.23 18.92
CA GLY A 662 47.28 -13.49 18.93
C GLY A 662 47.29 -12.15 18.20
N TYR A 663 46.14 -11.63 17.76
CA TYR A 663 46.06 -10.34 17.07
C TYR A 663 46.04 -9.18 18.08
N GLN A 664 47.03 -8.30 17.98
CA GLN A 664 47.15 -7.08 18.81
C GLN A 664 46.88 -5.79 18.04
N LYS A 665 46.64 -5.85 16.72
CA LYS A 665 46.29 -4.69 15.90
C LYS A 665 44.98 -4.92 15.16
N ALA A 666 44.11 -3.90 15.13
CA ALA A 666 42.83 -3.98 14.43
C ALA A 666 42.51 -2.67 13.68
N ALA A 667 42.01 -2.80 12.45
CA ALA A 667 41.40 -1.72 11.68
C ALA A 667 39.88 -1.94 11.64
N VAL A 668 39.09 -0.91 11.92
CA VAL A 668 37.64 -1.05 12.09
C VAL A 668 36.87 -0.24 11.08
N PHE A 669 35.90 -0.89 10.45
CA PHE A 669 35.01 -0.33 9.45
C PHE A 669 33.57 -0.38 9.96
N TYR A 670 32.96 0.78 10.09
CA TYR A 670 31.63 0.92 10.70
C TYR A 670 30.92 2.16 10.17
N ASN A 671 29.61 2.26 10.37
CA ASN A 671 28.86 3.49 10.11
C ASN A 671 28.93 4.41 11.36
N PRO A 672 29.56 5.59 11.32
CA PRO A 672 29.65 6.44 12.51
C PRO A 672 28.31 7.10 12.90
N ARG A 673 27.31 7.09 12.02
CA ARG A 673 26.00 7.72 12.22
C ARG A 673 24.91 6.78 12.74
N SER A 674 25.12 5.46 12.67
CA SER A 674 24.15 4.51 13.23
C SER A 674 24.42 4.29 14.72
N PRO A 675 23.40 4.37 15.60
CA PRO A 675 23.54 4.12 17.03
C PRO A 675 24.15 2.74 17.33
N PHE A 676 23.76 1.71 16.56
CA PHE A 676 24.28 0.35 16.70
C PHE A 676 25.79 0.30 16.45
N THR A 677 26.22 0.70 15.26
CA THR A 677 27.60 0.51 14.82
C THR A 677 28.55 1.44 15.57
N HIS A 678 28.09 2.63 15.96
CA HIS A 678 28.83 3.53 16.84
C HIS A 678 29.03 2.90 18.23
N SER A 679 27.95 2.40 18.85
CA SER A 679 28.00 1.75 20.17
C SER A 679 28.93 0.53 20.15
N PHE A 680 28.80 -0.34 19.14
CA PHE A 680 29.68 -1.49 18.95
C PHE A 680 31.15 -1.07 18.84
N TRP A 681 31.43 -0.05 18.04
CA TRP A 681 32.79 0.46 17.89
C TRP A 681 33.39 0.95 19.22
N GLN A 682 32.64 1.71 20.02
CA GLN A 682 33.14 2.19 21.32
C GLN A 682 33.44 1.03 22.26
N GLU A 683 32.53 0.05 22.34
CA GLU A 683 32.70 -1.15 23.16
C GLU A 683 33.89 -1.99 22.69
N PHE A 684 34.03 -2.21 21.38
CA PHE A 684 35.17 -2.93 20.81
C PHE A 684 36.48 -2.20 21.12
N LYS A 685 36.54 -0.88 20.87
CA LYS A 685 37.72 -0.06 21.15
C LYS A 685 38.13 -0.14 22.60
N GLN A 686 37.20 0.05 23.53
CA GLN A 686 37.48 0.00 24.96
C GLN A 686 37.99 -1.37 25.38
N GLN A 687 37.29 -2.44 24.98
CA GLN A 687 37.63 -3.79 25.43
C GLN A 687 38.94 -4.30 24.78
N PHE A 688 39.18 -4.00 23.51
CA PHE A 688 40.40 -4.39 22.80
C PHE A 688 41.63 -3.69 23.39
N THR A 689 41.54 -2.38 23.66
CA THR A 689 42.64 -1.61 24.27
C THR A 689 42.92 -2.02 25.72
N ASN A 690 41.88 -2.33 26.50
CA ASN A 690 42.03 -2.87 27.85
C ASN A 690 42.76 -4.22 27.89
N GLN A 691 42.71 -5.01 26.80
CA GLN A 691 43.45 -6.26 26.65
C GLN A 691 44.81 -6.07 25.93
N GLY A 692 45.28 -4.82 25.80
CA GLY A 692 46.60 -4.49 25.22
C GLY A 692 46.61 -4.38 23.69
N GLY A 693 45.45 -4.43 23.03
CA GLY A 693 45.33 -4.21 21.59
C GLY A 693 45.46 -2.75 21.18
N ALA A 694 45.88 -2.51 19.94
CA ALA A 694 46.06 -1.20 19.33
C ALA A 694 45.20 -1.03 18.07
N LEU A 695 44.58 0.13 17.91
CA LEU A 695 43.75 0.44 16.75
C LEU A 695 44.58 1.12 15.66
N VAL A 696 44.44 0.64 14.43
CA VAL A 696 45.06 1.26 13.25
C VAL A 696 44.19 2.43 12.80
N ASP A 697 44.80 3.62 12.70
CA ASP A 697 44.13 4.80 12.15
C ASP A 697 44.02 4.68 10.63
N ILE A 698 42.79 4.68 10.12
CA ILE A 698 42.48 4.55 8.70
C ILE A 698 41.59 5.70 8.26
N LYS A 699 41.80 6.22 7.05
CA LYS A 699 41.01 7.35 6.53
C LYS A 699 39.62 6.93 6.06
N HIS A 700 39.45 5.64 5.76
CA HIS A 700 38.27 5.08 5.13
C HIS A 700 37.45 4.20 6.11
N TYR A 701 37.21 4.64 7.34
CA TYR A 701 36.45 3.84 8.31
C TYR A 701 34.93 3.80 8.04
N ASP A 702 34.37 4.86 7.43
CA ASP A 702 32.92 5.00 7.20
C ASP A 702 32.45 4.21 5.96
N ILE A 703 31.98 2.99 6.21
CA ILE A 703 31.45 2.09 5.18
C ILE A 703 30.02 2.42 4.74
N SER A 704 29.34 3.39 5.35
CA SER A 704 27.97 3.76 4.93
C SER A 704 27.93 4.54 3.62
N LYS A 705 29.08 5.09 3.19
CA LYS A 705 29.17 6.01 2.05
C LYS A 705 28.84 5.31 0.72
N PRO A 706 27.97 5.89 -0.13
CA PRO A 706 27.65 5.30 -1.44
C PRO A 706 28.86 5.15 -2.39
N ASN A 707 29.88 5.99 -2.23
CA ASN A 707 31.12 5.99 -3.02
C ASN A 707 32.32 5.45 -2.23
N PHE A 708 32.08 4.58 -1.25
CA PHE A 708 33.13 3.93 -0.49
C PHE A 708 34.10 3.15 -1.40
N ASN A 709 35.41 3.31 -1.18
CA ASN A 709 36.45 2.66 -1.98
C ASN A 709 37.14 1.56 -1.17
N ALA A 710 36.60 0.33 -1.24
CA ALA A 710 37.14 -0.82 -0.52
C ALA A 710 38.60 -1.12 -0.89
N LYS A 711 38.99 -0.93 -2.16
CA LYS A 711 40.36 -1.16 -2.63
C LYS A 711 41.36 -0.23 -1.94
N GLN A 712 41.03 1.06 -1.85
CA GLN A 712 41.88 2.04 -1.17
C GLN A 712 41.97 1.77 0.34
N ALA A 713 40.84 1.42 0.96
CA ALA A 713 40.80 1.05 2.37
C ALA A 713 41.71 -0.16 2.69
N ILE A 714 41.66 -1.21 1.86
CA ILE A 714 42.55 -2.37 2.02
C ILE A 714 44.01 -2.03 1.73
N GLU A 715 44.30 -1.12 0.80
CA GLU A 715 45.68 -0.69 0.53
C GLU A 715 46.31 0.04 1.72
N GLU A 716 45.54 0.84 2.47
CA GLU A 716 45.99 1.43 3.74
C GLU A 716 46.33 0.34 4.77
N ILE A 717 45.52 -0.71 4.86
CA ILE A 717 45.78 -1.83 5.79
C ILE A 717 47.02 -2.63 5.37
N ARG A 718 47.29 -2.79 4.08
CA ARG A 718 48.50 -3.47 3.58
C ARG A 718 49.81 -2.79 3.97
N GLN A 719 49.76 -1.51 4.35
CA GLN A 719 50.92 -0.78 4.88
C GLN A 719 51.21 -1.11 6.36
N THR A 720 50.32 -1.87 7.00
CA THR A 720 50.45 -2.34 8.37
C THR A 720 50.76 -3.84 8.42
N GLN A 721 51.42 -4.28 9.49
CA GLN A 721 51.67 -5.70 9.76
C GLN A 721 50.69 -6.23 10.82
N ASP A 722 50.33 -7.50 10.70
CA ASP A 722 49.54 -8.27 11.68
C ASP A 722 48.25 -7.58 12.15
N THR A 723 47.55 -6.94 11.22
CA THR A 723 46.31 -6.20 11.50
C THR A 723 45.08 -7.03 11.13
N ALA A 724 44.20 -7.25 12.09
CA ALA A 724 42.88 -7.80 11.85
C ALA A 724 41.94 -6.71 11.30
N ILE A 725 40.95 -7.13 10.52
CA ILE A 725 39.89 -6.25 10.01
C ILE A 725 38.62 -6.53 10.81
N VAL A 726 37.98 -5.48 11.32
CA VAL A 726 36.71 -5.57 12.04
C VAL A 726 35.62 -4.91 11.19
N LEU A 727 34.62 -5.69 10.77
CA LEU A 727 33.52 -5.23 9.92
C LEU A 727 32.21 -5.16 10.72
N ILE A 728 31.67 -3.95 10.84
CA ILE A 728 30.44 -3.67 11.59
C ILE A 728 29.49 -2.89 10.68
N PRO A 729 28.89 -3.51 9.65
CA PRO A 729 27.89 -2.84 8.83
C PRO A 729 26.63 -2.54 9.64
N ASP A 730 25.91 -1.47 9.27
CA ASP A 730 24.61 -1.17 9.88
C ASP A 730 23.54 -2.20 9.50
N GLY A 731 22.39 -2.14 10.16
CA GLY A 731 21.25 -3.06 9.99
C GLY A 731 20.49 -2.89 8.66
N GLN A 732 21.21 -2.79 7.54
CA GLN A 732 20.70 -2.55 6.19
C GLN A 732 19.95 -1.21 6.03
N VAL A 733 20.37 -0.18 6.77
CA VAL A 733 19.87 1.19 6.64
C VAL A 733 20.58 1.91 5.49
N THR A 734 21.85 1.57 5.26
CA THR A 734 22.70 2.15 4.19
C THR A 734 23.30 1.05 3.30
N ASN A 735 24.27 1.43 2.45
CA ASN A 735 25.04 0.48 1.64
C ASN A 735 26.15 -0.24 2.43
N ALA A 736 26.20 -0.10 3.76
CA ALA A 736 27.28 -0.62 4.61
C ALA A 736 27.52 -2.13 4.44
N VAL A 737 26.47 -2.95 4.34
CA VAL A 737 26.61 -4.40 4.12
C VAL A 737 27.29 -4.71 2.78
N THR A 738 26.87 -4.05 1.71
CA THR A 738 27.49 -4.22 0.37
C THR A 738 28.96 -3.81 0.40
N ASN A 739 29.27 -2.66 1.01
CA ASN A 739 30.63 -2.17 1.12
C ASN A 739 31.51 -3.08 2.00
N ALA A 740 30.97 -3.68 3.06
CA ALA A 740 31.67 -4.67 3.88
C ALA A 740 32.02 -5.94 3.08
N ILE A 741 31.09 -6.43 2.24
CA ILE A 741 31.35 -7.57 1.34
C ILE A 741 32.46 -7.21 0.32
N ASP A 742 32.51 -5.97 -0.16
CA ASP A 742 33.58 -5.52 -1.05
C ASP A 742 34.95 -5.43 -0.34
N ILE A 743 34.98 -5.10 0.96
CA ILE A 743 36.21 -5.20 1.77
C ILE A 743 36.69 -6.65 1.86
N ILE A 744 35.77 -7.61 2.08
CA ILE A 744 36.10 -9.05 2.10
C ILE A 744 36.74 -9.48 0.77
N LYS A 745 36.15 -9.07 -0.36
CA LYS A 745 36.70 -9.36 -1.71
C LYS A 745 38.10 -8.77 -1.90
N GLU A 746 38.29 -7.50 -1.55
CA GLU A 746 39.55 -6.78 -1.76
C GLU A 746 40.67 -7.26 -0.81
N ASN A 747 40.31 -7.81 0.36
CA ASN A 747 41.25 -8.44 1.30
C ASN A 747 41.94 -9.68 0.70
N LYS A 748 41.27 -10.40 -0.22
CA LYS A 748 41.84 -11.58 -0.91
C LYS A 748 42.35 -12.66 0.05
N GLY A 749 41.64 -12.91 1.16
CA GLY A 749 42.01 -13.93 2.16
C GLY A 749 43.30 -13.65 2.95
N ARG A 750 43.83 -12.42 2.89
CA ARG A 750 45.13 -12.08 3.52
C ARG A 750 45.00 -11.91 5.03
N ASN A 751 44.23 -10.92 5.46
CA ASN A 751 44.03 -10.58 6.87
C ASN A 751 42.85 -11.37 7.46
N VAL A 752 42.90 -11.66 8.78
CA VAL A 752 41.73 -12.13 9.52
C VAL A 752 40.66 -11.04 9.54
N ILE A 753 39.43 -11.44 9.25
CA ILE A 753 38.26 -10.57 9.32
C ILE A 753 37.36 -11.08 10.43
N VAL A 754 37.05 -10.23 11.40
CA VAL A 754 35.97 -10.45 12.36
C VAL A 754 34.82 -9.50 12.08
N GLY A 755 33.58 -9.87 12.37
CA GLY A 755 32.47 -8.94 12.19
C GLY A 755 31.17 -9.30 12.88
N SER A 756 30.19 -8.41 12.73
CA SER A 756 28.83 -8.55 13.27
C SER A 756 27.89 -9.30 12.31
N LEU A 757 26.68 -9.64 12.80
CA LEU A 757 25.67 -10.44 12.09
C LEU A 757 25.42 -10.00 10.62
N GLY A 758 25.53 -8.70 10.30
CA GLY A 758 25.24 -8.19 8.96
C GLY A 758 26.09 -8.79 7.84
N ILE A 759 27.26 -9.36 8.13
CA ILE A 759 28.08 -10.08 7.15
C ILE A 759 27.85 -11.60 7.12
N ALA A 760 27.13 -12.18 8.09
CA ALA A 760 26.68 -13.58 8.06
C ALA A 760 25.40 -13.70 7.21
N SER A 761 25.53 -13.52 5.90
CA SER A 761 24.40 -13.48 4.96
C SER A 761 24.65 -14.33 3.71
N SER A 762 23.57 -14.71 3.01
CA SER A 762 23.64 -15.40 1.72
C SER A 762 24.49 -14.62 0.69
N LYS A 763 24.44 -13.29 0.71
CA LYS A 763 25.26 -12.43 -0.18
C LYS A 763 26.77 -12.59 0.03
N THR A 764 27.20 -12.90 1.26
CA THR A 764 28.60 -13.19 1.57
C THR A 764 28.98 -14.58 1.05
N LEU A 765 28.12 -15.59 1.24
CA LEU A 765 28.35 -16.94 0.71
C LEU A 765 28.33 -16.99 -0.83
N ALA A 766 27.51 -16.15 -1.47
CA ALA A 766 27.42 -15.99 -2.91
C ALA A 766 28.71 -15.49 -3.58
N LEU A 767 29.73 -15.10 -2.81
CA LEU A 767 31.08 -14.93 -3.36
C LEU A 767 31.64 -16.22 -3.93
N GLY A 768 31.20 -17.39 -3.44
CA GLY A 768 31.50 -18.72 -4.00
C GLY A 768 32.99 -19.07 -4.03
N LYS A 769 33.80 -18.42 -3.18
CA LYS A 769 35.27 -18.54 -3.17
C LYS A 769 35.75 -18.80 -1.75
N PRO A 770 35.93 -20.07 -1.35
CA PRO A 770 36.38 -20.45 -0.01
C PRO A 770 37.63 -19.69 0.45
N ASP A 771 38.63 -19.53 -0.43
CA ASP A 771 39.88 -18.82 -0.14
C ASP A 771 39.69 -17.35 0.30
N LEU A 772 38.59 -16.69 -0.10
CA LEU A 772 38.29 -15.33 0.33
C LEU A 772 37.66 -15.28 1.73
N LEU A 773 37.07 -16.40 2.17
CA LEU A 773 36.19 -16.48 3.33
C LEU A 773 36.76 -17.33 4.48
N GLU A 774 37.80 -18.11 4.22
CA GLU A 774 38.47 -19.00 5.20
C GLU A 774 38.82 -18.30 6.52
N LYS A 775 39.23 -17.02 6.45
CA LYS A 775 39.62 -16.21 7.62
C LYS A 775 38.53 -15.24 8.09
N VAL A 776 37.28 -15.45 7.69
CA VAL A 776 36.13 -14.64 8.09
C VAL A 776 35.43 -15.32 9.27
N VAL A 777 35.38 -14.62 10.40
CA VAL A 777 34.69 -15.04 11.61
C VAL A 777 33.63 -14.02 11.97
N VAL A 778 32.42 -14.47 12.27
CA VAL A 778 31.29 -13.59 12.54
C VAL A 778 30.69 -13.93 13.90
N SER A 779 30.40 -12.91 14.71
CA SER A 779 29.56 -13.09 15.90
C SER A 779 28.10 -13.06 15.47
N VAL A 780 27.41 -14.17 15.71
CA VAL A 780 25.98 -14.31 15.52
C VAL A 780 25.32 -14.57 16.87
N PRO A 781 24.10 -14.06 17.10
CA PRO A 781 23.44 -14.26 18.38
C PRO A 781 23.04 -15.72 18.60
N TRP A 782 22.86 -16.53 17.55
CA TRP A 782 22.46 -17.92 17.68
C TRP A 782 22.75 -18.75 16.42
N HIS A 783 22.98 -20.05 16.59
CA HIS A 783 23.13 -21.03 15.50
C HIS A 783 22.38 -22.33 15.84
N HIS A 784 21.75 -22.96 14.84
CA HIS A 784 20.81 -24.06 15.05
C HIS A 784 21.41 -25.33 15.70
N VAL A 785 22.70 -25.59 15.44
CA VAL A 785 23.45 -26.71 16.04
C VAL A 785 23.57 -26.57 17.56
N ASN A 786 23.64 -25.33 18.05
CA ASN A 786 23.79 -25.01 19.47
C ASN A 786 22.44 -24.63 20.10
N SER A 787 21.33 -25.06 19.49
CA SER A 787 19.99 -24.78 19.99
C SER A 787 19.75 -25.44 21.34
N ALA A 788 19.18 -24.70 22.28
CA ALA A 788 18.72 -25.25 23.55
C ALA A 788 17.48 -26.14 23.36
N ASN A 789 16.71 -25.88 22.29
CA ASN A 789 15.51 -26.63 21.92
C ASN A 789 15.63 -27.07 20.44
N PRO A 790 16.37 -28.16 20.15
CA PRO A 790 16.65 -28.59 18.79
C PRO A 790 15.39 -29.07 18.03
N GLU A 791 14.36 -29.53 18.74
CA GLU A 791 13.09 -29.98 18.17
C GLU A 791 12.39 -28.86 17.38
N VAL A 792 12.38 -27.62 17.89
CA VAL A 792 11.81 -26.44 17.20
C VAL A 792 12.48 -26.20 15.85
N ASN A 793 13.79 -26.48 15.72
CA ASN A 793 14.49 -26.38 14.44
C ASN A 793 14.07 -27.47 13.46
N GLN A 794 13.91 -28.70 13.96
CA GLN A 794 13.47 -29.85 13.17
C GLN A 794 12.04 -29.64 12.64
N ASP A 795 11.19 -29.08 13.49
CA ASP A 795 9.82 -28.75 13.14
C ASP A 795 9.78 -27.63 12.10
N ALA A 796 10.61 -26.60 12.27
CA ALA A 796 10.73 -25.52 11.30
C ALA A 796 11.19 -26.02 9.93
N GLN A 797 12.19 -26.90 9.86
CA GLN A 797 12.64 -27.51 8.60
C GLN A 797 11.48 -28.22 7.87
N THR A 798 10.66 -28.93 8.63
CA THR A 798 9.53 -29.69 8.06
C THR A 798 8.41 -28.74 7.61
N LEU A 799 8.06 -27.75 8.44
CA LEU A 799 7.03 -26.75 8.15
C LEU A 799 7.39 -25.91 6.92
N TRP A 800 8.61 -25.38 6.87
CA TRP A 800 9.08 -24.47 5.80
C TRP A 800 9.60 -25.22 4.56
N GLY A 801 9.80 -26.54 4.61
CA GLY A 801 10.10 -27.40 3.44
C GLY A 801 11.60 -27.60 3.14
N LYS A 802 11.90 -28.50 2.19
CA LYS A 802 13.27 -29.02 1.92
C LYS A 802 14.30 -28.00 1.42
N SER A 803 13.88 -26.86 0.87
CA SER A 803 14.78 -25.77 0.50
C SER A 803 15.21 -24.92 1.70
N PHE A 804 14.62 -25.17 2.87
CA PHE A 804 14.91 -24.48 4.11
C PHE A 804 15.72 -25.39 5.04
N ASN A 805 17.02 -25.15 5.11
CA ASN A 805 17.92 -26.03 5.86
C ASN A 805 17.83 -25.84 7.38
N SER A 806 17.58 -24.64 7.91
CA SER A 806 17.41 -24.40 9.34
C SER A 806 16.90 -22.98 9.63
N LEU A 807 16.39 -22.75 10.85
CA LEU A 807 16.11 -21.39 11.33
C LEU A 807 17.40 -20.55 11.29
N THR A 808 17.27 -19.28 10.87
CA THR A 808 18.37 -18.31 10.98
C THR A 808 18.39 -17.64 12.35
N SER A 809 19.48 -16.92 12.67
CA SER A 809 19.55 -16.07 13.86
C SER A 809 18.34 -15.12 13.98
N SER A 810 17.93 -14.51 12.87
CA SER A 810 16.79 -13.57 12.83
C SER A 810 15.47 -14.26 13.17
N SER A 811 15.23 -15.45 12.59
CA SER A 811 14.05 -16.25 12.89
C SER A 811 14.02 -16.73 14.33
N ALA A 812 15.16 -17.18 14.86
CA ALA A 812 15.27 -17.67 16.24
C ALA A 812 14.95 -16.57 17.26
N LEU A 813 15.52 -15.37 17.09
CA LEU A 813 15.30 -14.27 18.02
C LEU A 813 13.89 -13.66 17.94
N SER A 814 13.28 -13.62 16.75
CA SER A 814 11.91 -13.14 16.59
C SER A 814 10.88 -14.16 17.12
N TYR A 815 11.15 -15.46 16.96
CA TYR A 815 10.41 -16.54 17.63
C TYR A 815 10.48 -16.36 19.14
N ASP A 816 11.68 -16.20 19.70
CA ASP A 816 11.89 -16.02 21.14
C ASP A 816 11.20 -14.77 21.70
N ALA A 817 11.27 -13.64 21.01
CA ALA A 817 10.56 -12.43 21.41
C ALA A 817 9.03 -12.62 21.41
N THR A 818 8.51 -13.38 20.44
CA THR A 818 7.09 -13.74 20.37
C THR A 818 6.70 -14.69 21.51
N ARG A 819 7.53 -15.72 21.80
CA ARG A 819 7.35 -16.66 22.92
C ARG A 819 7.41 -15.97 24.29
N VAL A 820 8.20 -14.92 24.43
CA VAL A 820 8.24 -14.09 25.64
C VAL A 820 6.89 -13.39 25.85
N LEU A 821 6.31 -12.78 24.81
CA LEU A 821 4.98 -12.18 24.91
C LEU A 821 3.92 -13.24 25.22
N ILE A 822 3.93 -14.38 24.53
CA ILE A 822 3.00 -15.50 24.78
C ILE A 822 3.07 -15.94 26.25
N THR A 823 4.27 -16.21 26.77
CA THR A 823 4.48 -16.62 28.17
C THR A 823 4.01 -15.55 29.17
N ALA A 824 4.22 -14.28 28.87
CA ALA A 824 3.74 -13.18 29.72
C ALA A 824 2.21 -13.07 29.73
N ILE A 825 1.53 -13.35 28.62
CA ILE A 825 0.05 -13.45 28.54
C ILE A 825 -0.44 -14.65 29.35
N GLU A 826 0.21 -15.81 29.21
CA GLU A 826 -0.12 -17.04 29.96
C GLU A 826 -0.07 -16.81 31.48
N LYS A 827 0.92 -16.06 31.97
CA LYS A 827 1.10 -15.76 33.42
C LYS A 827 0.06 -14.80 34.01
N GLN A 828 -0.76 -14.13 33.21
CA GLN A 828 -1.71 -13.12 33.69
C GLN A 828 -3.16 -13.59 33.63
N LYS A 829 -3.94 -13.46 34.71
CA LYS A 829 -5.37 -13.82 34.68
C LYS A 829 -6.15 -13.03 33.62
N ASN A 830 -5.95 -11.71 33.57
CA ASN A 830 -6.53 -10.80 32.59
C ASN A 830 -5.39 -9.98 31.96
N PRO A 831 -4.85 -10.41 30.81
CA PRO A 831 -3.72 -9.73 30.16
C PRO A 831 -4.07 -8.27 29.78
N THR A 832 -3.14 -7.35 30.08
CA THR A 832 -3.25 -5.93 29.71
C THR A 832 -1.86 -5.39 29.36
N PRO A 833 -1.71 -4.34 28.53
CA PRO A 833 -0.39 -3.80 28.18
C PRO A 833 0.49 -3.45 29.39
N ILE A 834 -0.10 -2.84 30.42
CA ILE A 834 0.61 -2.53 31.68
C ILE A 834 0.94 -3.80 32.47
N GLY A 835 0.03 -4.79 32.46
CA GLY A 835 0.27 -6.09 33.08
C GLY A 835 1.43 -6.85 32.42
N MET A 836 1.55 -6.78 31.09
CA MET A 836 2.69 -7.33 30.35
C MET A 836 4.01 -6.78 30.88
N GLN A 837 4.12 -5.46 31.02
CA GLN A 837 5.33 -4.82 31.54
C GLN A 837 5.67 -5.30 32.96
N LYS A 838 4.69 -5.35 33.86
CA LYS A 838 4.89 -5.84 35.24
C LYS A 838 5.33 -7.30 35.28
N THR A 839 4.71 -8.14 34.45
CA THR A 839 5.06 -9.55 34.34
C THR A 839 6.49 -9.71 33.84
N LEU A 840 6.89 -8.99 32.79
CA LEU A 840 8.22 -9.07 32.21
C LEU A 840 9.32 -8.50 33.11
N ARG A 841 9.02 -7.48 33.93
CA ARG A 841 9.95 -6.95 34.95
C ARG A 841 10.07 -7.82 36.20
N SER A 842 9.17 -8.80 36.38
CA SER A 842 9.22 -9.68 37.55
C SER A 842 10.55 -10.44 37.55
N PRO A 843 11.29 -10.47 38.69
CA PRO A 843 12.48 -11.31 38.83
C PRO A 843 12.23 -12.80 38.58
N ASP A 844 10.98 -13.25 38.78
CA ASP A 844 10.54 -14.64 38.57
C ASP A 844 10.04 -14.90 37.14
N PHE A 845 10.11 -13.90 36.25
CA PHE A 845 9.77 -14.10 34.85
C PHE A 845 10.82 -14.98 34.17
N SER A 846 10.33 -16.00 33.50
CA SER A 846 11.13 -16.88 32.63
C SER A 846 10.23 -17.37 31.51
N ALA A 847 10.78 -17.36 30.29
CA ALA A 847 10.23 -18.01 29.12
C ALA A 847 11.27 -18.93 28.49
N ASP A 848 10.82 -20.05 27.94
CA ASP A 848 11.68 -20.94 27.16
C ASP A 848 11.59 -20.56 25.67
N GLY A 849 12.76 -20.38 25.06
CA GLY A 849 12.92 -20.07 23.65
C GLY A 849 13.93 -21.00 22.98
N VAL A 850 14.03 -20.93 21.66
CA VAL A 850 15.00 -21.71 20.88
C VAL A 850 16.45 -21.30 21.19
N THR A 851 16.66 -20.06 21.62
CA THR A 851 17.96 -19.58 22.10
C THR A 851 18.19 -19.84 23.60
N GLY A 852 17.37 -20.69 24.22
CA GLY A 852 17.44 -21.07 25.62
C GLY A 852 16.51 -20.27 26.52
N LYS A 853 16.77 -20.31 27.82
CA LYS A 853 15.98 -19.60 28.83
C LYS A 853 16.10 -18.09 28.66
N ILE A 854 14.98 -17.37 28.75
CA ILE A 854 14.90 -15.92 28.59
C ILE A 854 14.37 -15.31 29.88
N GLU A 855 15.24 -14.52 30.51
CA GLU A 855 14.98 -13.78 31.75
C GLU A 855 15.53 -12.36 31.56
N PHE A 856 14.83 -11.37 32.13
CA PHE A 856 15.21 -9.97 31.98
C PHE A 856 15.80 -9.38 33.26
N GLU A 857 16.76 -8.49 33.10
CA GLU A 857 17.22 -7.61 34.15
C GLU A 857 16.11 -6.61 34.50
N PRO A 858 15.62 -6.59 35.76
CA PRO A 858 14.53 -5.68 36.14
C PRO A 858 14.88 -4.20 36.02
N SER A 859 16.15 -3.84 35.98
CA SER A 859 16.60 -2.45 35.89
C SER A 859 16.51 -1.87 34.48
N ASN A 860 16.80 -2.66 33.43
CA ASN A 860 16.93 -2.15 32.07
C ASN A 860 16.20 -2.96 30.98
N GLY A 861 15.64 -4.13 31.31
CA GLY A 861 14.94 -4.97 30.34
C GLY A 861 15.87 -5.74 29.39
N ASN A 862 17.18 -5.75 29.64
CA ASN A 862 18.13 -6.60 28.92
C ASN A 862 17.95 -8.05 29.33
N ARG A 863 18.18 -8.97 28.40
CA ARG A 863 18.30 -10.39 28.73
C ARG A 863 19.53 -10.65 29.62
N LYS A 864 19.38 -11.43 30.68
CA LYS A 864 20.47 -11.73 31.65
C LYS A 864 21.61 -12.55 31.05
N ASN A 865 21.29 -13.54 30.22
CA ASN A 865 22.25 -14.48 29.63
C ASN A 865 21.94 -14.70 28.14
N PRO A 866 22.14 -13.69 27.28
CA PRO A 866 21.86 -13.84 25.86
C PRO A 866 22.83 -14.83 25.21
N SER A 867 22.32 -15.62 24.27
CA SER A 867 23.13 -16.52 23.46
C SER A 867 24.08 -15.72 22.56
N ARG A 868 25.24 -16.30 22.28
CA ARG A 868 26.16 -15.84 21.23
C ARG A 868 27.00 -17.01 20.74
N THR A 869 27.29 -17.00 19.45
CA THR A 869 28.12 -18.01 18.78
C THR A 869 29.04 -17.30 17.80
N LEU A 870 30.29 -17.73 17.73
CA LEU A 870 31.18 -17.32 16.66
C LEU A 870 31.09 -18.37 15.55
N VAL A 871 30.90 -17.93 14.32
CA VAL A 871 30.83 -18.79 13.15
C VAL A 871 31.92 -18.46 12.13
N HIS A 872 32.40 -19.46 11.41
CA HIS A 872 33.29 -19.33 10.25
C HIS A 872 32.68 -19.97 9.01
N VAL A 873 33.26 -19.72 7.84
CA VAL A 873 32.77 -20.27 6.57
C VAL A 873 33.52 -21.55 6.22
N VAL A 874 32.78 -22.62 5.92
CA VAL A 874 33.35 -23.91 5.48
C VAL A 874 32.73 -24.37 4.15
N PRO A 875 33.47 -25.15 3.32
CA PRO A 875 32.92 -25.75 2.10
C PRO A 875 31.83 -26.78 2.40
N CYS A 876 30.69 -26.65 1.71
CA CYS A 876 29.50 -27.47 1.87
C CYS A 876 28.82 -27.71 0.53
N PRO A 877 29.21 -28.76 -0.22
CA PRO A 877 28.78 -28.97 -1.60
C PRO A 877 27.26 -29.05 -1.82
N ASN A 878 26.50 -29.40 -0.78
CA ASN A 878 25.05 -29.57 -0.84
C ASN A 878 24.27 -28.28 -0.52
N GLN A 879 24.94 -27.17 -0.23
CA GLN A 879 24.33 -25.87 0.08
C GLN A 879 24.24 -24.98 -1.17
N GLU A 880 23.34 -23.99 -1.17
CA GLU A 880 23.01 -23.12 -2.33
C GLU A 880 24.24 -22.48 -3.01
N HIS A 881 25.29 -22.16 -2.24
CA HIS A 881 26.55 -21.56 -2.73
C HIS A 881 27.78 -22.46 -2.52
N GLY A 882 27.59 -23.73 -2.19
CA GLY A 882 28.68 -24.65 -1.87
C GLY A 882 29.43 -24.30 -0.57
N LEU A 883 28.87 -23.44 0.28
CA LEU A 883 29.48 -22.87 1.48
C LEU A 883 28.42 -22.69 2.59
N GLU A 884 28.85 -22.75 3.85
CA GLU A 884 27.97 -22.53 5.02
C GLU A 884 28.71 -21.83 6.15
N PHE A 885 27.98 -21.03 6.95
CA PHE A 885 28.47 -20.54 8.23
C PHE A 885 28.27 -21.62 9.30
N VAL A 886 29.34 -22.02 9.96
CA VAL A 886 29.34 -23.11 10.96
C VAL A 886 29.98 -22.60 12.25
N PRO A 887 29.56 -23.04 13.46
CA PRO A 887 30.21 -22.61 14.70
C PRO A 887 31.70 -22.99 14.73
N LEU A 888 32.54 -22.13 15.33
CA LEU A 888 34.01 -22.27 15.31
C LEU A 888 34.52 -23.61 15.83
N GLU A 889 33.80 -24.24 16.75
CA GLU A 889 34.14 -25.55 17.32
C GLU A 889 34.01 -26.72 16.33
N TYR A 890 33.42 -26.51 15.16
CA TYR A 890 33.24 -27.51 14.12
C TYR A 890 34.07 -27.17 12.87
N SER A 891 34.63 -28.19 12.21
CA SER A 891 35.48 -28.02 11.01
C SER A 891 34.74 -28.24 9.69
N SER A 892 33.52 -28.78 9.73
CA SER A 892 32.71 -29.09 8.55
C SER A 892 31.22 -28.89 8.82
N CYS A 893 30.40 -28.82 7.77
CA CYS A 893 28.93 -28.79 7.88
C CYS A 893 28.29 -30.14 8.24
N ASP A 894 29.09 -31.20 8.40
CA ASP A 894 28.65 -32.43 9.08
C ASP A 894 28.78 -32.31 10.61
N TYR A 895 29.19 -31.12 11.11
CA TYR A 895 29.35 -30.80 12.52
C TYR A 895 30.27 -31.77 13.27
N GLN A 896 31.37 -32.16 12.61
CA GLN A 896 32.48 -32.85 13.26
C GLN A 896 33.28 -31.84 14.08
N LYS A 897 33.47 -32.13 15.37
CA LYS A 897 34.24 -31.27 16.28
C LYS A 897 35.70 -31.25 15.84
N GLN A 898 36.35 -30.09 15.96
CA GLN A 898 37.80 -29.98 15.84
C GLN A 898 38.44 -30.74 17.00
N GLU A 899 39.29 -31.74 16.69
CA GLU A 899 40.10 -32.49 17.67
C GLU A 899 41.16 -31.60 18.34
#